data_AF-A0A2B8BKV1-F1
#
_entry.id   AF-A0A2B8BKV1-F1
#
_cell.length_a   1.000
_cell.length_b   1.000
_cell.length_c   1.000
_cell.angle_alpha   90.00
_cell.angle_beta   90.00
_cell.angle_gamma   90.00
#
_symmetry.space_group_name_H-M   'P 1'
#
loop_
_entity.id
_entity.type
_entity.pdbx_description
1 polymer ?
#
loop_
_entity_poly.entity_id
_entity_poly.type
_entity_poly.pdbx_seq_one_letter_code
_entity_poly.pdbx_strand_id
1 'polypeptide(L)'
;MLPAPYDRVLAELQSVIPQARLVTDPLRTLAYGTDASFYRLIPKIVALVETEEEVVRLLRITRGHGVPVTFRAAGTSLSGQAVSDSVLVVLGDGWRGCTIGPAAATVTLQPGVIGAEANRRLAPLGRKIGPDPASIATAKIGGIAANNASGMCCGTAQNSYRTLESMRLVLADGTVLDSADPASRSRFRDSHGPLLDRLAALGSRTRADEALATRIRDKFRIKNTTGYSLNALVDYEDPVDILQHLMIGSEGTLGFISAITLRTVPEHPHKASALLFFPDIAEACRAVALLKAAPVDAAELMDRASLRSIQDKPGMPPQIRGFGSEVAAVLVETRAESAAALDSNVAEIAAVLAGCVTIGDTGFTTDAKACEGFWKIRKGLFPAVGAIRQTGTTVIIEDVAFPLPRLADATRELQALFERHGYREAIIFGHALEGNLHFVFTQAFDTQAEIDRYRRFMDDVAELVVTRYDGSLKAEHGTGRNMAPFVEMEWGPQAYGLMKEIKDLFDPDGLLNPGVILNGDPQAHLKNLKPLPPADPLVDTCIECGFCEPTCPSHRFTLSPRQRIVGRRELARLEAAGDDAVRLAEIAAAYDYQGIDTCAACGLCATACPVGIETGLLIKSMRGERRGAVARKAGALVADHMEGTLGLARTGLRLADFARRTVGHGVAEAAAHMLTGGALPSLPLSLPTAATFSPKAETVVRDDDVPTVVYAPSCVSRTMGPAAGDPQQRPLPEVVESVMRKAGFRILYPEAADGQCCGMPLESKGLIEAADAKADAMLAALSKASRGGRYPVVMDTSPCALRLKRRLTDAGLRILDVAEFLGEFALPRLDIAKTAEPVMLHLTCSTRRMGLDGTLTAVAKACAETVVVPPDVGCCGFAGDKGFTTPELNAHALRHLPATVPEGCASGYSTSRTCEIGLSDKAGVPYRSIVYLVDACGTAKAEATARVAEPAF
;
A
#
# COMPACT_ATOMS: atom_id res chain seq x y z
N MET A 1 -11.82 -28.76 -15.63
CA MET A 1 -12.15 -29.49 -14.38
C MET A 1 -10.87 -29.69 -13.59
N LEU A 2 -10.92 -29.62 -12.26
CA LEU A 2 -9.73 -29.85 -11.42
C LEU A 2 -9.37 -31.35 -11.43
N PRO A 3 -8.07 -31.71 -11.38
CA PRO A 3 -7.66 -33.09 -11.23
C PRO A 3 -7.93 -33.60 -9.81
N ALA A 4 -8.17 -34.90 -9.64
CA ALA A 4 -8.21 -35.51 -8.32
C ALA A 4 -6.85 -35.35 -7.60
N PRO A 5 -6.82 -35.13 -6.27
CA PRO A 5 -7.97 -35.07 -5.34
C PRO A 5 -8.61 -33.66 -5.21
N TYR A 6 -8.19 -32.66 -5.98
CA TYR A 6 -8.64 -31.27 -5.82
C TYR A 6 -10.12 -31.05 -6.17
N ASP A 7 -10.69 -31.86 -7.06
CA ASP A 7 -12.13 -31.87 -7.35
C ASP A 7 -12.97 -32.21 -6.11
N ARG A 8 -12.56 -33.23 -5.34
CA ARG A 8 -13.22 -33.65 -4.10
C ARG A 8 -13.05 -32.63 -2.99
N VAL A 9 -11.83 -32.09 -2.83
CA VAL A 9 -11.57 -31.00 -1.86
C VAL A 9 -12.44 -29.79 -2.18
N LEU A 10 -12.54 -29.38 -3.45
CA LEU A 10 -13.40 -28.26 -3.83
C LEU A 10 -14.88 -28.54 -3.49
N ALA A 11 -15.38 -29.74 -3.79
CA ALA A 11 -16.76 -30.12 -3.51
C ALA A 11 -17.09 -30.09 -2.02
N GLU A 12 -16.18 -30.55 -1.15
CA GLU A 12 -16.36 -30.47 0.30
C GLU A 12 -16.24 -29.04 0.83
N LEU A 13 -15.29 -28.26 0.31
CA LEU A 13 -15.12 -26.86 0.70
C LEU A 13 -16.35 -26.00 0.37
N GLN A 14 -17.11 -26.33 -0.68
CA GLN A 14 -18.36 -25.63 -1.03
C GLN A 14 -19.44 -25.72 0.06
N SER A 15 -19.36 -26.71 0.96
CA SER A 15 -20.28 -26.82 2.10
C SER A 15 -19.94 -25.87 3.26
N VAL A 16 -18.74 -25.30 3.27
CA VAL A 16 -18.19 -24.48 4.36
C VAL A 16 -17.94 -23.05 3.90
N ILE A 17 -17.41 -22.88 2.69
CA ILE A 17 -17.01 -21.61 2.11
C ILE A 17 -17.88 -21.35 0.87
N PRO A 18 -18.56 -20.19 0.77
CA PRO A 18 -19.34 -19.82 -0.40
C PRO A 18 -18.53 -19.89 -1.69
N GLN A 19 -19.15 -20.38 -2.78
CA GLN A 19 -18.50 -20.55 -4.08
C GLN A 19 -17.78 -19.30 -4.59
N ALA A 20 -18.32 -18.10 -4.32
CA ALA A 20 -17.69 -16.84 -4.73
C ALA A 20 -16.29 -16.59 -4.10
N ARG A 21 -15.99 -17.27 -2.98
CA ARG A 21 -14.72 -17.22 -2.26
C ARG A 21 -13.79 -18.41 -2.55
N LEU A 22 -14.21 -19.33 -3.45
CA LEU A 22 -13.42 -20.46 -3.93
C LEU A 22 -13.06 -20.23 -5.40
N VAL A 23 -11.80 -19.88 -5.64
CA VAL A 23 -11.31 -19.45 -6.97
C VAL A 23 -10.48 -20.57 -7.60
N THR A 24 -10.83 -20.91 -8.85
CA THR A 24 -10.19 -22.00 -9.61
C THR A 24 -9.91 -21.65 -11.07
N ASP A 25 -10.27 -20.45 -11.54
CA ASP A 25 -10.00 -20.04 -12.93
C ASP A 25 -8.53 -19.66 -13.13
N PRO A 26 -7.99 -19.81 -14.36
CA PRO A 26 -6.57 -19.61 -14.65
C PRO A 26 -6.05 -18.20 -14.34
N LEU A 27 -6.83 -17.15 -14.61
CA LEU A 27 -6.41 -15.77 -14.40
C LEU A 27 -6.27 -15.47 -12.91
N ARG A 28 -7.31 -15.75 -12.12
CA ARG A 28 -7.29 -15.41 -10.69
C ARG A 28 -6.39 -16.35 -9.88
N THR A 29 -6.31 -17.64 -10.21
CA THR A 29 -5.33 -18.54 -9.54
C THR A 29 -3.89 -18.07 -9.76
N LEU A 30 -3.53 -17.65 -10.97
CA LEU A 30 -2.23 -17.01 -11.25
C LEU A 30 -2.04 -15.71 -10.47
N ALA A 31 -3.05 -14.83 -10.48
CA ALA A 31 -2.98 -13.52 -9.85
C ALA A 31 -2.84 -13.61 -8.31
N TYR A 32 -3.62 -14.47 -7.65
CA TYR A 32 -3.51 -14.71 -6.21
C TYR A 32 -2.26 -15.52 -5.85
N GLY A 33 -1.80 -16.41 -6.74
CA GLY A 33 -0.60 -17.22 -6.55
C GLY A 33 0.72 -16.45 -6.67
N THR A 34 0.71 -15.21 -7.16
CA THR A 34 1.92 -14.40 -7.34
C THR A 34 2.18 -13.50 -6.12
N ASP A 35 3.28 -13.70 -5.40
CA ASP A 35 3.76 -12.79 -4.34
C ASP A 35 4.86 -11.83 -4.84
N ALA A 36 5.58 -11.16 -3.92
CA ALA A 36 6.66 -10.25 -4.26
C ALA A 36 7.99 -10.95 -4.58
N SER A 37 8.11 -12.26 -4.36
CA SER A 37 9.31 -13.04 -4.65
C SER A 37 9.49 -13.25 -6.14
N PHE A 38 10.67 -13.75 -6.53
CA PHE A 38 10.96 -14.18 -7.89
C PHE A 38 10.57 -15.64 -8.16
N TYR A 39 9.71 -16.25 -7.33
CA TYR A 39 9.14 -17.57 -7.56
C TYR A 39 7.70 -17.49 -8.07
N ARG A 40 7.27 -18.52 -8.81
CA ARG A 40 5.88 -18.67 -9.26
C ARG A 40 5.44 -20.13 -9.14
N LEU A 41 4.42 -20.33 -8.32
CA LEU A 41 3.60 -21.55 -8.28
C LEU A 41 2.14 -21.15 -8.50
N ILE A 42 1.38 -21.94 -9.25
CA ILE A 42 -0.01 -21.63 -9.60
C ILE A 42 -0.94 -22.57 -8.83
N PRO A 43 -1.71 -22.06 -7.85
CA PRO A 43 -2.57 -22.89 -7.00
C PRO A 43 -3.69 -23.53 -7.80
N LYS A 44 -4.14 -24.72 -7.38
CA LYS A 44 -5.35 -25.36 -7.93
C LYS A 44 -6.61 -24.73 -7.38
N ILE A 45 -6.60 -24.34 -6.11
CA ILE A 45 -7.72 -23.70 -5.41
C ILE A 45 -7.17 -22.53 -4.60
N VAL A 46 -7.79 -21.36 -4.72
CA VAL A 46 -7.60 -20.26 -3.79
C VAL A 46 -8.85 -20.11 -2.94
N ALA A 47 -8.71 -20.23 -1.62
CA ALA A 47 -9.80 -20.10 -0.66
C ALA A 47 -9.67 -18.77 0.09
N LEU A 48 -10.62 -17.85 -0.12
CA LEU A 48 -10.73 -16.62 0.67
C LEU A 48 -11.48 -16.93 1.97
N VAL A 49 -10.77 -16.98 3.10
CA VAL A 49 -11.34 -17.35 4.41
C VAL A 49 -11.66 -16.12 5.25
N GLU A 50 -12.83 -16.13 5.88
CA GLU A 50 -13.38 -15.00 6.65
C GLU A 50 -13.38 -15.28 8.17
N THR A 51 -13.34 -16.54 8.59
CA THR A 51 -13.46 -16.94 10.01
C THR A 51 -12.51 -18.06 10.42
N GLU A 52 -12.27 -18.21 11.73
CA GLU A 52 -11.47 -19.30 12.30
C GLU A 52 -12.10 -20.68 12.02
N GLU A 53 -13.43 -20.78 12.06
CA GLU A 53 -14.15 -22.03 11.79
C GLU A 53 -13.91 -22.51 10.35
N GLU A 54 -13.91 -21.60 9.37
CA GLU A 54 -13.60 -21.94 7.98
C GLU A 54 -12.18 -22.50 7.84
N VAL A 55 -11.20 -21.91 8.55
CA VAL A 55 -9.81 -22.40 8.55
C VAL A 55 -9.73 -23.80 9.17
N VAL A 56 -10.36 -24.02 10.33
CA VAL A 56 -10.41 -25.32 11.01
C VAL A 56 -11.00 -26.40 10.10
N ARG A 57 -12.13 -26.10 9.45
CA ARG A 57 -12.81 -27.03 8.55
C ARG A 57 -11.99 -27.29 7.29
N LEU A 58 -11.42 -26.24 6.69
CA LEU A 58 -10.55 -26.36 5.53
C LEU A 58 -9.37 -27.28 5.81
N LEU A 59 -8.67 -27.09 6.93
CA LEU A 59 -7.53 -27.93 7.30
C LEU A 59 -7.90 -29.39 7.49
N ARG A 60 -9.05 -29.67 8.14
CA ARG A 60 -9.56 -31.05 8.28
C ARG A 60 -9.89 -31.68 6.93
N ILE A 61 -10.54 -30.96 6.03
CA ILE A 61 -10.89 -31.44 4.68
C ILE A 61 -9.60 -31.73 3.89
N THR A 62 -8.70 -30.75 3.80
CA THR A 62 -7.46 -30.93 3.01
C THR A 62 -6.60 -32.04 3.57
N ARG A 63 -6.50 -32.16 4.90
CA ARG A 63 -5.79 -33.26 5.56
C ARG A 63 -6.43 -34.62 5.25
N GLY A 64 -7.75 -34.72 5.29
CA GLY A 64 -8.48 -35.96 4.95
C GLY A 64 -8.22 -36.46 3.52
N HIS A 65 -7.83 -35.56 2.61
CA HIS A 65 -7.46 -35.88 1.23
C HIS A 65 -5.95 -35.86 0.95
N GLY A 66 -5.11 -35.62 1.97
CA GLY A 66 -3.65 -35.49 1.80
C GLY A 66 -3.24 -34.32 0.89
N VAL A 67 -4.01 -33.23 0.91
CA VAL A 67 -3.79 -32.05 0.05
C VAL A 67 -3.03 -30.96 0.81
N PRO A 68 -1.88 -30.48 0.29
CA PRO A 68 -1.13 -29.40 0.92
C PRO A 68 -1.84 -28.04 0.96
N VAL A 69 -1.52 -27.26 1.99
CA VAL A 69 -2.09 -25.92 2.22
C VAL A 69 -0.97 -24.91 2.48
N THR A 70 -1.06 -23.75 1.84
CA THR A 70 -0.21 -22.59 2.13
C THR A 70 -1.08 -21.41 2.56
N PHE A 71 -0.74 -20.79 3.68
CA PHE A 71 -1.40 -19.57 4.15
C PHE A 71 -0.76 -18.33 3.55
N ARG A 72 -1.59 -17.35 3.17
CA ARG A 72 -1.14 -16.09 2.60
C ARG A 72 -1.83 -14.91 3.27
N ALA A 73 -0.99 -14.03 3.82
CA ALA A 73 -1.39 -12.74 4.35
C ALA A 73 -1.51 -11.68 3.24
N ALA A 74 -0.49 -10.84 3.03
CA ALA A 74 -0.47 -9.82 1.97
C ALA A 74 0.25 -10.28 0.68
N GLY A 75 1.10 -11.31 0.79
CA GLY A 75 1.98 -11.73 -0.31
C GLY A 75 3.04 -10.68 -0.64
N THR A 76 3.60 -10.03 0.38
CA THR A 76 4.74 -9.09 0.28
C THR A 76 6.08 -9.78 0.59
N SER A 77 6.08 -11.10 0.76
CA SER A 77 7.27 -11.94 0.98
C SER A 77 8.18 -11.99 -0.23
N LEU A 78 9.49 -12.12 0.01
CA LEU A 78 10.53 -12.02 -1.01
C LEU A 78 11.20 -13.37 -1.34
N SER A 79 10.93 -14.41 -0.55
CA SER A 79 11.66 -15.70 -0.63
C SER A 79 10.77 -16.89 -1.01
N GLY A 80 9.57 -16.67 -1.55
CA GLY A 80 8.71 -17.72 -2.11
C GLY A 80 7.87 -18.49 -1.08
N GLN A 81 7.72 -17.97 0.13
CA GLN A 81 6.95 -18.62 1.21
C GLN A 81 5.44 -18.42 1.13
N ALA A 82 4.95 -17.48 0.31
CA ALA A 82 3.51 -17.18 0.18
C ALA A 82 2.92 -17.62 -1.17
N VAL A 83 3.55 -18.60 -1.83
CA VAL A 83 3.12 -19.18 -3.11
C VAL A 83 2.95 -20.69 -3.00
N SER A 84 2.00 -21.23 -3.78
CA SER A 84 1.61 -22.65 -3.74
C SER A 84 1.13 -23.11 -5.11
N ASP A 85 1.36 -24.37 -5.43
CA ASP A 85 0.76 -25.07 -6.57
C ASP A 85 -0.45 -25.94 -6.17
N SER A 86 -0.86 -25.86 -4.90
CA SER A 86 -1.91 -26.65 -4.29
C SER A 86 -3.07 -25.75 -3.79
N VAL A 87 -3.48 -25.84 -2.53
CA VAL A 87 -4.50 -24.95 -1.94
C VAL A 87 -3.83 -23.72 -1.30
N LEU A 88 -4.20 -22.54 -1.79
CA LEU A 88 -3.75 -21.25 -1.23
C LEU A 88 -4.88 -20.62 -0.40
N VAL A 89 -4.64 -20.47 0.90
CA VAL A 89 -5.60 -19.86 1.83
C VAL A 89 -5.26 -18.38 2.00
N VAL A 90 -6.18 -17.50 1.63
CA VAL A 90 -5.99 -16.05 1.64
C VAL A 90 -6.95 -15.42 2.65
N LEU A 91 -6.44 -14.51 3.48
CA LEU A 91 -7.24 -13.81 4.48
C LEU A 91 -8.26 -12.85 3.82
N GLY A 92 -9.54 -13.09 4.10
CA GLY A 92 -10.68 -12.21 3.82
C GLY A 92 -10.77 -10.98 4.74
N ASP A 93 -11.88 -10.26 4.68
CA ASP A 93 -12.12 -9.01 5.41
C ASP A 93 -12.56 -9.20 6.87
N GLY A 94 -12.96 -10.41 7.27
CA GLY A 94 -13.37 -10.77 8.63
C GLY A 94 -12.24 -10.80 9.65
N TRP A 95 -10.98 -10.72 9.21
CA TRP A 95 -9.78 -10.82 10.05
C TRP A 95 -9.21 -9.47 10.50
N ARG A 96 -10.07 -8.48 10.80
CA ARG A 96 -9.68 -7.07 11.06
C ARG A 96 -9.77 -6.64 12.52
N GLY A 97 -10.03 -7.56 13.44
CA GLY A 97 -10.11 -7.31 14.87
C GLY A 97 -8.81 -6.73 15.42
N CYS A 98 -8.94 -5.67 16.21
CA CYS A 98 -7.85 -5.01 16.91
C CYS A 98 -8.39 -4.47 18.23
N THR A 99 -7.89 -5.02 19.33
CA THR A 99 -8.29 -4.68 20.70
C THR A 99 -7.08 -4.17 21.46
N ILE A 100 -7.14 -2.93 21.94
CA ILE A 100 -6.07 -2.31 22.71
C ILE A 100 -6.31 -2.62 24.19
N GLY A 101 -5.30 -3.17 24.87
CA GLY A 101 -5.37 -3.50 26.28
C GLY A 101 -5.28 -2.28 27.21
N PRO A 102 -5.43 -2.48 28.53
CA PRO A 102 -5.33 -1.41 29.52
C PRO A 102 -4.02 -0.61 29.40
N ALA A 103 -4.10 0.71 29.54
CA ALA A 103 -2.98 1.66 29.38
C ALA A 103 -2.21 1.52 28.04
N ALA A 104 -2.82 0.90 27.03
CA ALA A 104 -2.19 0.53 25.76
C ALA A 104 -0.92 -0.31 25.92
N ALA A 105 -0.74 -1.02 27.03
CA ALA A 105 0.44 -1.85 27.28
C ALA A 105 0.52 -3.07 26.35
N THR A 106 -0.63 -3.57 25.90
CA THR A 106 -0.75 -4.66 24.95
C THR A 106 -1.75 -4.33 23.84
N VAL A 107 -1.65 -5.04 22.73
CA VAL A 107 -2.63 -5.01 21.64
C VAL A 107 -2.86 -6.42 21.10
N THR A 108 -4.12 -6.83 21.00
CA THR A 108 -4.53 -8.09 20.37
C THR A 108 -4.98 -7.81 18.94
N LEU A 109 -4.40 -8.52 17.98
CA LEU A 109 -4.55 -8.29 16.55
C LEU A 109 -4.89 -9.58 15.82
N GLN A 110 -5.91 -9.54 14.98
CA GLN A 110 -6.18 -10.61 14.01
C GLN A 110 -5.19 -10.57 12.84
N PRO A 111 -4.95 -11.69 12.14
CA PRO A 111 -3.89 -11.81 11.14
C PRO A 111 -4.09 -10.91 9.92
N GLY A 112 -5.32 -10.43 9.68
CA GLY A 112 -5.70 -9.58 8.56
C GLY A 112 -5.39 -8.09 8.74
N VAL A 113 -5.09 -7.64 9.97
CA VAL A 113 -4.78 -6.25 10.28
C VAL A 113 -3.47 -5.83 9.60
N ILE A 114 -3.45 -4.68 8.92
CA ILE A 114 -2.23 -4.10 8.35
C ILE A 114 -1.38 -3.49 9.47
N GLY A 115 -0.06 -3.70 9.47
CA GLY A 115 0.81 -3.22 10.55
C GLY A 115 0.73 -1.70 10.76
N ALA A 116 0.66 -0.92 9.67
CA ALA A 116 0.52 0.53 9.75
C ALA A 116 -0.86 0.95 10.30
N GLU A 117 -1.89 0.14 10.11
CA GLU A 117 -3.19 0.37 10.72
C GLU A 117 -3.16 0.11 12.23
N ALA A 118 -2.48 -0.94 12.69
CA ALA A 118 -2.27 -1.16 14.11
C ALA A 118 -1.54 0.04 14.77
N ASN A 119 -0.46 0.53 14.13
CA ASN A 119 0.26 1.71 14.63
C ASN A 119 -0.57 2.99 14.57
N ARG A 120 -1.40 3.19 13.54
CA ARG A 120 -2.31 4.34 13.47
C ARG A 120 -3.29 4.38 14.64
N ARG A 121 -3.77 3.23 15.11
CA ARG A 121 -4.67 3.13 16.29
C ARG A 121 -3.94 3.34 17.61
N LEU A 122 -2.67 2.96 17.70
CA LEU A 122 -1.85 3.11 18.91
C LEU A 122 -1.20 4.49 19.04
N ALA A 123 -0.96 5.20 17.93
CA ALA A 123 -0.25 6.47 17.91
C ALA A 123 -0.85 7.55 18.85
N PRO A 124 -2.19 7.73 18.97
CA PRO A 124 -2.76 8.68 19.93
C PRO A 124 -2.45 8.36 21.39
N LEU A 125 -2.04 7.13 21.69
CA LEU A 125 -1.71 6.63 23.02
C LEU A 125 -0.19 6.64 23.27
N GLY A 126 0.61 7.21 22.37
CA GLY A 126 2.08 7.24 22.48
C GLY A 126 2.73 5.86 22.35
N ARG A 127 2.06 4.92 21.67
CA ARG A 127 2.49 3.52 21.53
C ARG A 127 2.54 3.10 20.07
N LYS A 128 3.24 2.00 19.80
CA LYS A 128 3.25 1.26 18.54
C LYS A 128 3.49 -0.22 18.79
N ILE A 129 3.27 -1.05 17.78
CA ILE A 129 3.76 -2.44 17.79
C ILE A 129 5.29 -2.44 17.67
N GLY A 130 5.94 -3.46 18.24
CA GLY A 130 7.37 -3.69 18.10
C GLY A 130 7.81 -3.86 16.64
N PRO A 131 7.36 -4.87 15.87
CA PRO A 131 7.86 -5.09 14.51
C PRO A 131 7.52 -3.95 13.53
N ASP A 132 8.52 -3.46 12.79
CA ASP A 132 8.40 -2.30 11.89
C ASP A 132 8.95 -2.53 10.46
N PRO A 133 8.54 -3.60 9.75
CA PRO A 133 9.10 -3.93 8.44
C PRO A 133 8.90 -2.84 7.40
N ALA A 134 9.79 -2.75 6.42
CA ALA A 134 9.68 -1.76 5.34
C ALA A 134 8.34 -1.83 4.58
N SER A 135 7.70 -2.99 4.55
CA SER A 135 6.40 -3.24 3.94
C SER A 135 5.20 -2.98 4.86
N ILE A 136 5.38 -2.41 6.07
CA ILE A 136 4.34 -2.26 7.12
C ILE A 136 3.04 -1.58 6.65
N ALA A 137 3.10 -0.72 5.62
CA ALA A 137 1.92 -0.09 5.01
C ALA A 137 1.02 -1.07 4.24
N THR A 138 1.47 -2.31 4.03
CA THR A 138 0.77 -3.36 3.27
C THR A 138 0.81 -4.72 3.96
N ALA A 139 1.94 -5.06 4.61
CA ALA A 139 2.11 -6.28 5.37
C ALA A 139 1.06 -6.38 6.48
N LYS A 140 0.50 -7.59 6.63
CA LYS A 140 -0.48 -7.88 7.67
C LYS A 140 0.15 -8.64 8.82
N ILE A 141 -0.42 -8.48 10.01
CA ILE A 141 0.10 -9.03 11.27
C ILE A 141 0.41 -10.52 11.20
N GLY A 142 -0.45 -11.33 10.55
CA GLY A 142 -0.19 -12.77 10.42
C GLY A 142 1.10 -13.07 9.66
N GLY A 143 1.39 -12.31 8.60
CA GLY A 143 2.64 -12.43 7.85
C GLY A 143 3.84 -11.87 8.60
N ILE A 144 3.67 -10.76 9.31
CA ILE A 144 4.73 -10.14 10.13
C ILE A 144 5.20 -11.13 11.20
N ALA A 145 4.27 -11.71 11.95
CA ALA A 145 4.58 -12.71 12.98
C ALA A 145 5.16 -14.00 12.39
N ALA A 146 4.54 -14.54 11.33
CA ALA A 146 4.99 -15.80 10.73
C ALA A 146 6.39 -15.72 10.08
N ASN A 147 6.86 -14.53 9.68
CA ASN A 147 8.23 -14.35 9.18
C ASN A 147 9.19 -13.84 10.27
N ASN A 148 8.69 -13.60 11.49
CA ASN A 148 9.37 -12.79 12.52
C ASN A 148 9.97 -11.50 11.94
N ALA A 149 9.22 -10.86 11.03
CA ALA A 149 9.69 -9.68 10.34
C ALA A 149 10.00 -8.59 11.38
N SER A 150 11.17 -8.00 11.26
CA SER A 150 11.57 -6.84 12.05
C SER A 150 11.71 -5.64 11.12
N GLY A 151 12.46 -4.62 11.52
CA GLY A 151 12.72 -3.48 10.67
C GLY A 151 13.77 -2.54 11.24
N MET A 152 13.60 -1.26 10.93
CA MET A 152 14.60 -0.20 11.06
C MET A 152 14.99 0.08 12.51
N CYS A 153 14.00 0.19 13.41
CA CYS A 153 14.23 0.72 14.75
C CYS A 153 14.14 -0.34 15.85
N CYS A 154 13.56 -1.51 15.55
CA CYS A 154 13.11 -2.43 16.59
C CYS A 154 14.08 -3.62 16.81
N GLY A 155 15.00 -3.83 15.88
CA GLY A 155 16.13 -4.75 16.04
C GLY A 155 15.72 -6.18 16.45
N THR A 156 16.58 -6.84 17.23
CA THR A 156 16.29 -8.14 17.86
C THR A 156 15.54 -7.99 19.19
N ALA A 157 15.56 -6.80 19.79
CA ALA A 157 15.01 -6.54 21.13
C ALA A 157 13.48 -6.35 21.13
N GLN A 158 12.90 -5.85 20.04
CA GLN A 158 11.48 -5.51 19.94
C GLN A 158 10.79 -6.20 18.75
N ASN A 159 11.34 -7.31 18.26
CA ASN A 159 10.69 -8.12 17.22
C ASN A 159 9.43 -8.84 17.74
N SER A 160 8.71 -9.55 16.86
CA SER A 160 7.48 -10.26 17.22
C SER A 160 7.72 -11.31 18.31
N TYR A 161 8.87 -11.99 18.29
CA TYR A 161 9.24 -13.00 19.28
C TYR A 161 9.37 -12.39 20.68
N ARG A 162 10.10 -11.28 20.82
CA ARG A 162 10.35 -10.62 22.11
C ARG A 162 9.15 -9.85 22.65
N THR A 163 8.22 -9.46 21.79
CA THR A 163 7.03 -8.71 22.19
C THR A 163 5.80 -9.59 22.35
N LEU A 164 5.89 -10.89 22.04
CA LEU A 164 4.78 -11.83 22.21
C LEU A 164 4.33 -11.91 23.66
N GLU A 165 3.03 -11.69 23.89
CA GLU A 165 2.35 -11.91 25.17
C GLU A 165 1.57 -13.22 25.13
N SER A 166 0.77 -13.42 24.08
CA SER A 166 -0.04 -14.62 23.87
C SER A 166 -0.45 -14.77 22.41
N MET A 167 -0.92 -15.95 22.04
CA MET A 167 -1.32 -16.30 20.68
C MET A 167 -2.53 -17.23 20.68
N ARG A 168 -3.40 -17.03 19.70
CA ARG A 168 -4.43 -17.98 19.32
C ARG A 168 -4.08 -18.60 17.98
N LEU A 169 -4.04 -19.92 17.92
CA LEU A 169 -3.52 -20.67 16.79
C LEU A 169 -4.39 -21.89 16.44
N VAL A 170 -4.30 -22.31 15.18
CA VAL A 170 -4.96 -23.51 14.65
C VAL A 170 -3.88 -24.45 14.10
N LEU A 171 -3.84 -25.68 14.62
CA LEU A 171 -2.89 -26.72 14.20
C LEU A 171 -3.38 -27.48 12.96
N ALA A 172 -2.52 -28.32 12.38
CA ALA A 172 -2.78 -29.08 11.15
C ALA A 172 -4.01 -30.00 11.23
N ASP A 173 -4.38 -30.48 12.43
CA ASP A 173 -5.60 -31.29 12.68
C ASP A 173 -6.87 -30.43 12.88
N GLY A 174 -6.74 -29.11 12.84
CA GLY A 174 -7.81 -28.16 13.12
C GLY A 174 -8.05 -27.91 14.60
N THR A 175 -7.19 -28.37 15.50
CA THR A 175 -7.28 -28.03 16.93
C THR A 175 -6.92 -26.57 17.14
N VAL A 176 -7.73 -25.87 17.96
CA VAL A 176 -7.51 -24.48 18.33
C VAL A 176 -6.92 -24.42 19.73
N LEU A 177 -5.82 -23.67 19.87
CA LEU A 177 -5.20 -23.34 21.14
C LEU A 177 -5.18 -21.82 21.32
N ASP A 178 -5.72 -21.36 22.43
CA ASP A 178 -5.57 -19.99 22.92
C ASP A 178 -4.64 -20.00 24.13
N SER A 179 -3.43 -19.47 23.99
CA SER A 179 -2.43 -19.50 25.06
C SER A 179 -2.73 -18.52 26.20
N ALA A 180 -3.67 -17.59 26.01
CA ALA A 180 -4.14 -16.68 27.06
C ALA A 180 -5.28 -17.29 27.90
N ASP A 181 -6.02 -18.27 27.37
CA ASP A 181 -7.14 -18.92 28.07
C ASP A 181 -6.66 -20.18 28.83
N PRO A 182 -6.65 -20.18 30.18
CA PRO A 182 -6.26 -21.35 30.98
C PRO A 182 -7.11 -22.59 30.69
N ALA A 183 -8.40 -22.42 30.37
CA ALA A 183 -9.28 -23.54 30.05
C ALA A 183 -8.92 -24.12 28.67
N SER A 184 -8.56 -23.28 27.71
CA SER A 184 -8.03 -23.74 26.42
C SER A 184 -6.70 -24.48 26.59
N ARG A 185 -5.78 -23.98 27.43
CA ARG A 185 -4.52 -24.66 27.74
C ARG A 185 -4.77 -26.03 28.37
N SER A 186 -5.71 -26.13 29.32
CA SER A 186 -6.06 -27.40 29.96
C SER A 186 -6.60 -28.41 28.94
N ARG A 187 -7.61 -28.05 28.15
CA ARG A 187 -8.16 -28.92 27.10
C ARG A 187 -7.10 -29.35 26.08
N PHE A 188 -6.18 -28.44 25.75
CA PHE A 188 -5.08 -28.73 24.83
C PHE A 188 -4.09 -29.73 25.45
N ARG A 189 -3.75 -29.60 26.73
CA ARG A 189 -2.91 -30.59 27.44
C ARG A 189 -3.57 -31.97 27.47
N ASP A 190 -4.88 -32.03 27.68
CA ASP A 190 -5.61 -33.31 27.69
C ASP A 190 -5.64 -33.99 26.31
N SER A 191 -5.82 -33.20 25.24
CA SER A 191 -5.94 -33.73 23.87
C SER A 191 -4.60 -33.92 23.16
N HIS A 192 -3.56 -33.16 23.52
CA HIS A 192 -2.26 -33.10 22.83
C HIS A 192 -1.08 -33.32 23.78
N GLY A 193 -1.30 -33.97 24.92
CA GLY A 193 -0.26 -34.35 25.89
C GLY A 193 1.01 -34.93 25.25
N PRO A 194 0.90 -35.94 24.35
CA PRO A 194 2.07 -36.51 23.68
C PRO A 194 2.90 -35.50 22.87
N LEU A 195 2.26 -34.52 22.21
CA LEU A 195 2.96 -33.46 21.49
C LEU A 195 3.72 -32.56 22.47
N LEU A 196 3.07 -32.16 23.56
CA LEU A 196 3.65 -31.30 24.58
C LEU A 196 4.81 -31.98 25.34
N ASP A 197 4.68 -33.27 25.65
CA ASP A 197 5.72 -34.06 26.31
C ASP A 197 6.96 -34.16 25.43
N ARG A 198 6.79 -34.44 24.13
CA ARG A 198 7.90 -34.46 23.18
C ARG A 198 8.54 -33.08 23.01
N LEU A 199 7.75 -32.01 23.03
CA LEU A 199 8.28 -30.64 22.94
C LEU A 199 9.05 -30.24 24.20
N ALA A 200 8.56 -30.62 25.39
CA ALA A 200 9.27 -30.44 26.65
C ALA A 200 10.59 -31.24 26.68
N ALA A 201 10.59 -32.47 26.14
CA ALA A 201 11.79 -33.28 25.99
C ALA A 201 12.79 -32.67 25.00
N LEU A 202 12.32 -32.10 23.87
CA LEU A 202 13.16 -31.34 22.95
C LEU A 202 13.83 -30.16 23.67
N GLY A 203 13.05 -29.32 24.35
CA GLY A 203 13.59 -28.19 25.12
C GLY A 203 14.61 -28.62 26.17
N SER A 204 14.30 -29.67 26.94
CA SER A 204 15.20 -30.19 27.98
C SER A 204 16.51 -30.74 27.41
N ARG A 205 16.44 -31.51 26.31
CA ARG A 205 17.63 -32.02 25.61
C ARG A 205 18.49 -30.88 25.06
N THR A 206 17.87 -29.89 24.42
CA THR A 206 18.58 -28.74 23.86
C THR A 206 19.25 -27.89 24.95
N ARG A 207 18.60 -27.67 26.09
CA ARG A 207 19.20 -26.93 27.21
C ARG A 207 20.32 -27.71 27.93
N ALA A 208 20.24 -29.04 27.95
CA ALA A 208 21.28 -29.90 28.53
C ALA A 208 22.54 -29.99 27.65
N ASP A 209 22.41 -29.77 26.34
CA ASP A 209 23.53 -29.64 25.42
C ASP A 209 24.06 -28.19 25.41
N GLU A 210 25.06 -27.92 26.26
CA GLU A 210 25.61 -26.57 26.44
C GLU A 210 26.17 -25.98 25.14
N ALA A 211 26.79 -26.80 24.29
CA ALA A 211 27.37 -26.35 23.03
C ALA A 211 26.27 -25.90 22.06
N LEU A 212 25.23 -26.71 21.90
CA LEU A 212 24.09 -26.37 21.05
C LEU A 212 23.28 -25.18 21.60
N ALA A 213 23.02 -25.15 22.91
CA ALA A 213 22.32 -24.05 23.55
C ALA A 213 23.06 -22.72 23.37
N THR A 214 24.40 -22.73 23.51
CA THR A 214 25.23 -21.54 23.27
C THR A 214 25.20 -21.12 21.80
N ARG A 215 25.34 -22.07 20.87
CA ARG A 215 25.20 -21.81 19.43
C ARG A 215 23.87 -21.15 19.08
N ILE A 216 22.76 -21.66 19.61
CA ILE A 216 21.42 -21.09 19.41
C ILE A 216 21.38 -19.65 19.96
N ARG A 217 21.81 -19.42 21.21
CA ARG A 217 21.80 -18.08 21.79
C ARG A 217 22.60 -17.11 20.94
N ASP A 218 23.83 -17.46 20.54
CA ASP A 218 24.69 -16.58 19.76
C ASP A 218 24.11 -16.27 18.38
N LYS A 219 23.51 -17.25 17.70
CA LYS A 219 22.86 -17.04 16.40
C LYS A 219 21.64 -16.14 16.45
N PHE A 220 20.95 -16.04 17.59
CA PHE A 220 19.84 -15.12 17.81
C PHE A 220 20.24 -13.80 18.50
N ARG A 221 21.54 -13.54 18.74
CA ARG A 221 22.05 -12.21 19.14
C ARG A 221 22.02 -11.22 17.98
N ILE A 222 22.26 -11.72 16.77
CA ILE A 222 22.02 -10.99 15.52
C ILE A 222 20.63 -11.34 14.99
N LYS A 223 20.15 -10.58 13.99
CA LYS A 223 18.91 -10.92 13.31
C LYS A 223 19.07 -12.25 12.57
N ASN A 224 18.19 -13.19 12.85
CA ASN A 224 18.20 -14.52 12.23
C ASN A 224 16.77 -15.05 12.05
N THR A 225 16.44 -15.36 10.81
CA THR A 225 15.20 -16.04 10.40
C THR A 225 15.47 -17.21 9.46
N THR A 226 16.71 -17.75 9.44
CA THR A 226 17.05 -18.99 8.73
C THR A 226 16.65 -20.17 9.61
N GLY A 227 15.72 -21.02 9.16
CA GLY A 227 15.18 -22.10 9.98
C GLY A 227 14.10 -21.66 10.97
N TYR A 228 13.74 -22.55 11.90
CA TYR A 228 12.82 -22.24 12.98
C TYR A 228 13.48 -21.45 14.11
N SER A 229 12.67 -20.73 14.89
CA SER A 229 13.05 -20.00 16.11
C SER A 229 13.50 -20.95 17.24
N LEU A 230 14.63 -21.64 17.06
CA LEU A 230 15.16 -22.64 18.00
C LEU A 230 15.47 -22.06 19.38
N ASN A 231 15.64 -20.74 19.50
CA ASN A 231 15.72 -20.07 20.80
C ASN A 231 14.48 -20.31 21.66
N ALA A 232 13.32 -20.63 21.09
CA ALA A 232 12.16 -21.09 21.87
C ALA A 232 12.45 -22.30 22.76
N LEU A 233 13.32 -23.23 22.32
CA LEU A 233 13.73 -24.41 23.10
C LEU A 233 14.66 -24.05 24.26
N VAL A 234 15.33 -22.90 24.19
CA VAL A 234 16.33 -22.45 25.17
C VAL A 234 15.72 -21.46 26.15
N ASP A 235 14.91 -20.51 25.65
CA ASP A 235 14.36 -19.40 26.42
C ASP A 235 13.15 -19.82 27.28
N TYR A 236 12.48 -20.93 26.96
CA TYR A 236 11.25 -21.37 27.64
C TYR A 236 11.27 -22.84 28.09
N GLU A 237 10.60 -23.10 29.22
CA GLU A 237 10.46 -24.45 29.78
C GLU A 237 9.06 -25.05 29.58
N ASP A 238 8.00 -24.25 29.71
CA ASP A 238 6.64 -24.74 29.49
C ASP A 238 6.41 -25.04 28.00
N PRO A 239 5.95 -26.26 27.64
CA PRO A 239 5.81 -26.63 26.23
C PRO A 239 4.76 -25.81 25.47
N VAL A 240 3.76 -25.22 26.13
CA VAL A 240 2.82 -24.30 25.44
C VAL A 240 3.53 -22.99 25.08
N ASP A 241 4.40 -22.49 25.97
CA ASP A 241 5.18 -21.29 25.70
C ASP A 241 6.26 -21.54 24.64
N ILE A 242 6.90 -22.71 24.62
CA ILE A 242 7.77 -23.13 23.50
C ILE A 242 6.98 -23.15 22.19
N LEU A 243 5.79 -23.77 22.19
CA LEU A 243 4.94 -23.92 21.01
C LEU A 243 4.59 -22.57 20.39
N GLN A 244 4.05 -21.63 21.17
CA GLN A 244 3.65 -20.32 20.64
C GLN A 244 4.83 -19.50 20.11
N HIS A 245 6.03 -19.68 20.66
CA HIS A 245 7.23 -18.98 20.19
C HIS A 245 7.84 -19.63 18.95
N LEU A 246 7.68 -20.93 18.76
CA LEU A 246 8.02 -21.61 17.50
C LEU A 246 7.12 -21.15 16.34
N MET A 247 5.88 -20.71 16.61
CA MET A 247 5.00 -20.15 15.58
C MET A 247 5.54 -18.86 14.97
N ILE A 248 6.31 -18.08 15.74
CA ILE A 248 6.97 -16.87 15.26
C ILE A 248 8.16 -17.26 14.37
N GLY A 249 8.16 -16.82 13.12
CA GLY A 249 9.17 -17.25 12.13
C GLY A 249 8.90 -18.64 11.50
N SER A 250 7.74 -19.25 11.74
CA SER A 250 7.39 -20.56 11.17
C SER A 250 6.98 -20.54 9.69
N GLU A 251 6.76 -19.36 9.10
CA GLU A 251 6.30 -19.18 7.72
C GLU A 251 5.05 -20.01 7.36
N GLY A 252 4.20 -20.27 8.36
CA GLY A 252 2.98 -21.05 8.21
C GLY A 252 3.17 -22.56 8.06
N THR A 253 4.38 -23.09 8.28
CA THR A 253 4.67 -24.53 8.19
C THR A 253 4.24 -25.31 9.44
N LEU A 254 3.96 -24.62 10.56
CA LEU A 254 3.59 -25.25 11.84
C LEU A 254 2.11 -25.04 12.21
N GLY A 255 1.41 -24.12 11.54
CA GLY A 255 -0.01 -23.86 11.79
C GLY A 255 -0.44 -22.46 11.34
N PHE A 256 -1.68 -22.12 11.66
CA PHE A 256 -2.29 -20.83 11.35
C PHE A 256 -2.42 -19.95 12.60
N ILE A 257 -2.03 -18.68 12.50
CA ILE A 257 -2.17 -17.69 13.59
C ILE A 257 -3.50 -16.96 13.41
N SER A 258 -4.49 -17.20 14.29
CA SER A 258 -5.81 -16.57 14.23
C SER A 258 -5.92 -15.27 15.04
N ALA A 259 -5.09 -15.11 16.07
CA ALA A 259 -4.86 -13.84 16.75
C ALA A 259 -3.50 -13.83 17.45
N ILE A 260 -2.91 -12.64 17.62
CA ILE A 260 -1.67 -12.44 18.38
C ILE A 260 -1.84 -11.25 19.32
N THR A 261 -1.39 -11.39 20.56
CA THR A 261 -1.29 -10.30 21.52
C THR A 261 0.17 -9.91 21.68
N LEU A 262 0.48 -8.66 21.42
CA LEU A 262 1.82 -8.09 21.54
C LEU A 262 1.87 -7.07 22.67
N ARG A 263 2.96 -7.07 23.45
CA ARG A 263 3.35 -5.92 24.25
C ARG A 263 3.71 -4.77 23.32
N THR A 264 3.13 -3.59 23.56
CA THR A 264 3.42 -2.40 22.76
C THR A 264 4.72 -1.77 23.22
N VAL A 265 5.36 -1.01 22.33
CA VAL A 265 6.57 -0.24 22.63
C VAL A 265 6.26 1.26 22.64
N PRO A 266 6.99 2.07 23.41
CA PRO A 266 6.86 3.53 23.36
C PRO A 266 7.09 4.08 21.95
N GLU A 267 6.33 5.11 21.57
CA GLU A 267 6.63 5.96 20.41
C GLU A 267 6.96 7.37 20.92
N HIS A 268 8.24 7.67 20.97
CA HIS A 268 8.76 8.93 21.50
C HIS A 268 8.47 10.12 20.58
N PRO A 269 8.03 11.28 21.13
CA PRO A 269 7.62 12.45 20.34
C PRO A 269 8.80 13.29 19.83
N HIS A 270 9.97 13.24 20.49
CA HIS A 270 11.15 14.00 20.10
C HIS A 270 12.14 13.10 19.37
N LYS A 271 12.61 13.55 18.20
CA LYS A 271 13.53 12.79 17.35
C LYS A 271 14.54 13.74 16.72
N ALA A 272 15.77 13.25 16.52
CA ALA A 272 16.79 13.92 15.76
C ALA A 272 17.40 12.94 14.75
N SER A 273 17.68 13.40 13.54
CA SER A 273 18.31 12.59 12.49
C SER A 273 19.53 13.29 11.90
N ALA A 274 20.51 12.50 11.48
CA ALA A 274 21.71 12.96 10.77
C ALA A 274 21.99 12.04 9.58
N LEU A 275 22.24 12.61 8.39
CA LEU A 275 22.76 11.86 7.24
C LEU A 275 24.27 12.09 7.16
N LEU A 276 25.04 11.20 7.77
CA LEU A 276 26.50 11.31 7.88
C LEU A 276 27.18 10.68 6.67
N PHE A 277 28.27 11.29 6.19
CA PHE A 277 29.07 10.76 5.07
C PHE A 277 30.48 10.40 5.54
N PHE A 278 31.01 9.32 4.97
CA PHE A 278 32.31 8.75 5.32
C PHE A 278 33.16 8.56 4.06
N PRO A 279 34.50 8.61 4.16
CA PRO A 279 35.39 8.47 3.01
C PRO A 279 35.19 7.13 2.27
N ASP A 280 34.90 6.07 3.02
CA ASP A 280 34.63 4.73 2.49
C ASP A 280 33.66 3.93 3.37
N ILE A 281 33.28 2.74 2.88
CA ILE A 281 32.36 1.83 3.57
C ILE A 281 32.96 1.23 4.85
N ALA A 282 34.28 1.08 4.94
CA ALA A 282 34.94 0.49 6.10
C ALA A 282 34.87 1.45 7.29
N GLU A 283 35.14 2.73 7.05
CA GLU A 283 35.02 3.78 8.05
C GLU A 283 33.56 3.98 8.51
N ALA A 284 32.59 3.89 7.59
CA ALA A 284 31.17 3.90 7.94
C ALA A 284 30.78 2.72 8.84
N CYS A 285 31.22 1.49 8.50
CA CYS A 285 30.98 0.31 9.34
C CYS A 285 31.67 0.41 10.71
N ARG A 286 32.86 1.01 10.79
CA ARG A 286 33.55 1.28 12.06
C ARG A 286 32.75 2.24 12.93
N ALA A 287 32.21 3.31 12.34
CA ALA A 287 31.35 4.25 13.05
C ALA A 287 30.10 3.55 13.61
N VAL A 288 29.44 2.70 12.81
CA VAL A 288 28.28 1.90 13.26
C VAL A 288 28.62 1.02 14.46
N ALA A 289 29.77 0.34 14.44
CA ALA A 289 30.18 -0.52 15.55
C ALA A 289 30.36 0.26 16.86
N LEU A 290 30.87 1.50 16.78
CA LEU A 290 30.98 2.41 17.93
C LEU A 290 29.61 2.92 18.39
N LEU A 291 28.72 3.26 17.45
CA LEU A 291 27.37 3.75 17.74
C LEU A 291 26.47 2.73 18.46
N LYS A 292 26.77 1.43 18.40
CA LYS A 292 25.98 0.38 19.08
C LYS A 292 25.87 0.58 20.60
N ALA A 293 26.88 1.19 21.22
CA ALA A 293 26.90 1.47 22.65
C ALA A 293 26.28 2.83 23.02
N ALA A 294 25.92 3.66 22.03
CA ALA A 294 25.35 4.99 22.20
C ALA A 294 23.80 4.94 22.15
N PRO A 295 23.09 6.01 22.58
CA PRO A 295 21.62 6.08 22.57
C PRO A 295 21.06 6.32 21.15
N VAL A 296 21.33 5.38 20.24
CA VAL A 296 20.89 5.41 18.84
C VAL A 296 19.76 4.40 18.64
N ASP A 297 18.65 4.84 18.06
CA ASP A 297 17.50 3.99 17.72
C ASP A 297 17.63 3.37 16.32
N ALA A 298 18.33 4.03 15.39
CA ALA A 298 18.61 3.50 14.06
C ALA A 298 19.94 4.02 13.49
N ALA A 299 20.67 3.14 12.81
CA ALA A 299 21.80 3.52 11.95
C ALA A 299 21.71 2.74 10.63
N GLU A 300 21.44 3.46 9.55
CA GLU A 300 21.19 2.90 8.22
C GLU A 300 22.37 3.14 7.29
N LEU A 301 23.14 2.09 7.00
CA LEU A 301 24.27 2.15 6.08
C LEU A 301 23.78 2.25 4.63
N MET A 302 24.52 3.00 3.80
CA MET A 302 24.31 3.12 2.36
C MET A 302 25.67 3.21 1.66
N ASP A 303 25.93 2.29 0.72
CA ASP A 303 27.16 2.31 -0.07
C ASP A 303 27.13 3.37 -1.20
N ARG A 304 28.24 3.50 -1.94
CA ARG A 304 28.32 4.46 -3.05
C ARG A 304 27.25 4.19 -4.10
N ALA A 305 27.04 2.94 -4.47
CA ALA A 305 26.09 2.57 -5.51
C ALA A 305 24.66 2.95 -5.11
N SER A 306 24.30 2.75 -3.83
CA SER A 306 23.07 3.25 -3.22
C SER A 306 22.96 4.77 -3.40
N LEU A 307 23.95 5.54 -2.94
CA LEU A 307 23.93 7.00 -3.04
C LEU A 307 23.79 7.50 -4.48
N ARG A 308 24.51 6.88 -5.42
CA ARG A 308 24.42 7.20 -6.85
C ARG A 308 23.01 6.97 -7.42
N SER A 309 22.30 5.93 -6.97
CA SER A 309 20.94 5.62 -7.44
C SER A 309 19.89 6.67 -7.07
N ILE A 310 20.19 7.53 -6.09
CA ILE A 310 19.25 8.52 -5.55
C ILE A 310 19.79 9.96 -5.58
N GLN A 311 21.04 10.19 -6.00
CA GLN A 311 21.72 11.50 -5.97
C GLN A 311 20.98 12.64 -6.69
N ASP A 312 20.11 12.31 -7.65
CA ASP A 312 19.33 13.27 -8.45
C ASP A 312 17.89 13.44 -7.94
N LYS A 313 17.51 12.76 -6.86
CA LYS A 313 16.18 12.87 -6.26
C LYS A 313 16.05 14.16 -5.44
N PRO A 314 14.86 14.79 -5.43
CA PRO A 314 14.59 15.94 -4.56
C PRO A 314 14.87 15.61 -3.09
N GLY A 315 15.57 16.52 -2.39
CA GLY A 315 15.95 16.36 -0.98
C GLY A 315 17.36 15.83 -0.74
N MET A 316 18.07 15.35 -1.77
CA MET A 316 19.47 14.98 -1.63
C MET A 316 20.40 16.20 -1.46
N PRO A 317 21.36 16.16 -0.53
CA PRO A 317 22.43 17.15 -0.47
C PRO A 317 23.20 17.24 -1.81
N PRO A 318 23.29 18.43 -2.44
CA PRO A 318 24.00 18.61 -3.72
C PRO A 318 25.46 18.16 -3.70
N GLN A 319 26.10 18.18 -2.53
CA GLN A 319 27.49 17.82 -2.29
C GLN A 319 27.80 16.36 -2.65
N ILE A 320 26.81 15.46 -2.67
CA ILE A 320 26.97 14.04 -3.01
C ILE A 320 27.57 13.84 -4.40
N ARG A 321 27.34 14.79 -5.33
CA ARG A 321 27.92 14.78 -6.68
C ARG A 321 29.43 15.00 -6.69
N GLY A 322 29.96 15.71 -5.69
CA GLY A 322 31.38 16.04 -5.56
C GLY A 322 32.18 15.05 -4.71
N PHE A 323 31.53 14.08 -4.06
CA PHE A 323 32.22 13.07 -3.26
C PHE A 323 32.90 12.00 -4.13
N GLY A 324 33.96 11.37 -3.56
CA GLY A 324 34.78 10.37 -4.24
C GLY A 324 34.03 9.08 -4.60
N SER A 325 34.70 8.17 -5.32
CA SER A 325 34.10 6.91 -5.78
C SER A 325 33.75 5.93 -4.65
N GLU A 326 34.34 6.09 -3.47
CA GLU A 326 34.17 5.15 -2.35
C GLU A 326 33.20 5.63 -1.28
N VAL A 327 32.65 6.87 -1.38
CA VAL A 327 31.83 7.45 -0.30
C VAL A 327 30.69 6.54 0.13
N ALA A 328 30.57 6.37 1.44
CA ALA A 328 29.43 5.73 2.08
C ALA A 328 28.70 6.73 2.98
N ALA A 329 27.46 6.41 3.34
CA ALA A 329 26.68 7.20 4.27
C ALA A 329 26.04 6.34 5.36
N VAL A 330 25.78 6.95 6.51
CA VAL A 330 24.98 6.38 7.59
C VAL A 330 23.90 7.39 7.97
N LEU A 331 22.64 7.00 7.83
CA LEU A 331 21.52 7.76 8.39
C LEU A 331 21.31 7.32 9.84
N VAL A 332 21.59 8.21 10.77
CA VAL A 332 21.47 7.98 12.22
C VAL A 332 20.21 8.67 12.74
N GLU A 333 19.45 8.00 13.60
CA GLU A 333 18.32 8.57 14.32
C GLU A 333 18.38 8.22 15.81
N THR A 334 18.07 9.20 16.65
CA THR A 334 17.82 9.02 18.09
C THR A 334 16.48 9.65 18.46
N ARG A 335 15.83 9.08 19.47
CA ARG A 335 14.49 9.45 19.94
C ARG A 335 14.49 9.55 21.46
N ALA A 336 13.67 10.45 21.98
CA ALA A 336 13.55 10.63 23.43
C ALA A 336 12.17 11.11 23.87
N GLU A 337 11.86 10.87 25.13
CA GLU A 337 10.62 11.33 25.77
C GLU A 337 10.54 12.85 25.95
N SER A 338 11.68 13.55 25.96
CA SER A 338 11.76 15.00 26.12
C SER A 338 12.86 15.60 25.25
N ALA A 339 12.75 16.89 24.93
CA ALA A 339 13.78 17.62 24.17
C ALA A 339 15.15 17.62 24.88
N ALA A 340 15.18 17.78 26.21
CA ALA A 340 16.43 17.77 26.97
C ALA A 340 17.14 16.41 26.94
N ALA A 341 16.38 15.31 27.02
CA ALA A 341 16.92 13.97 26.86
C ALA A 341 17.44 13.74 25.42
N LEU A 342 16.74 14.27 24.41
CA LEU A 342 17.18 14.21 23.02
C LEU A 342 18.52 14.95 22.83
N ASP A 343 18.67 16.15 23.39
CA ASP A 343 19.90 16.94 23.31
C ASP A 343 21.08 16.20 23.96
N SER A 344 20.83 15.55 25.11
CA SER A 344 21.81 14.70 25.78
C SER A 344 22.22 13.52 24.90
N ASN A 345 21.26 12.82 24.28
CA ASN A 345 21.54 11.71 23.37
C ASN A 345 22.40 12.18 22.18
N VAL A 346 22.05 13.31 21.57
CA VAL A 346 22.80 13.88 20.44
C VAL A 346 24.24 14.23 20.85
N ALA A 347 24.44 14.82 22.04
CA ALA A 347 25.77 15.13 22.53
C ALA A 347 26.64 13.88 22.76
N GLU A 348 26.06 12.82 23.32
CA GLU A 348 26.74 11.54 23.52
C GLU A 348 27.11 10.88 22.19
N ILE A 349 26.17 10.86 21.23
CA ILE A 349 26.42 10.33 19.88
C ILE A 349 27.54 11.12 19.18
N ALA A 350 27.51 12.45 19.28
CA ALA A 350 28.55 13.31 18.70
C ALA A 350 29.94 13.03 19.31
N ALA A 351 30.01 12.78 20.62
CA ALA A 351 31.26 12.41 21.29
C ALA A 351 31.82 11.06 20.79
N VAL A 352 30.95 10.08 20.52
CA VAL A 352 31.34 8.79 19.92
C VAL A 352 31.87 8.99 18.49
N LEU A 353 31.21 9.83 17.70
CA LEU A 353 31.58 10.11 16.31
C LEU A 353 32.85 10.97 16.17
N ALA A 354 33.28 11.69 17.22
CA ALA A 354 34.50 12.48 17.19
C ALA A 354 35.76 11.66 16.89
N GLY A 355 35.72 10.34 17.15
CA GLY A 355 36.77 9.39 16.79
C GLY A 355 36.71 8.87 15.35
N CYS A 356 35.77 9.36 14.52
CA CYS A 356 35.54 8.95 13.13
C CYS A 356 35.93 10.03 12.12
N VAL A 357 36.28 9.58 10.91
CA VAL A 357 36.54 10.47 9.78
C VAL A 357 35.25 10.64 8.99
N THR A 358 34.63 11.81 9.10
CA THR A 358 33.46 12.20 8.31
C THR A 358 33.85 13.16 7.19
N ILE A 359 33.07 13.19 6.11
CA ILE A 359 33.25 14.15 5.00
C ILE A 359 32.03 15.07 4.87
N GLY A 360 32.29 16.38 4.79
CA GLY A 360 31.22 17.38 4.82
C GLY A 360 30.64 17.60 6.23
N ASP A 361 29.66 18.49 6.32
CA ASP A 361 28.96 18.83 7.56
C ASP A 361 27.46 18.66 7.37
N THR A 362 26.84 17.75 8.11
CA THR A 362 25.39 17.51 8.05
C THR A 362 24.69 17.61 9.39
N GLY A 363 25.41 17.49 10.51
CA GLY A 363 24.87 17.61 11.87
C GLY A 363 23.63 16.74 12.16
N PHE A 364 23.12 16.85 13.39
CA PHE A 364 21.77 16.37 13.71
C PHE A 364 20.77 17.50 13.49
N THR A 365 19.58 17.17 12.98
CA THR A 365 18.45 18.09 12.87
C THR A 365 17.22 17.52 13.56
N THR A 366 16.43 18.40 14.17
CA THR A 366 15.10 18.10 14.74
C THR A 366 13.96 18.60 13.84
N ASP A 367 14.28 19.16 12.67
CA ASP A 367 13.27 19.59 11.70
C ASP A 367 12.57 18.35 11.12
N ALA A 368 11.28 18.20 11.43
CA ALA A 368 10.50 17.03 11.04
C ALA A 368 10.52 16.79 9.52
N LYS A 369 10.47 17.86 8.72
CA LYS A 369 10.48 17.77 7.26
C LYS A 369 11.83 17.27 6.73
N ALA A 370 12.94 17.71 7.31
CA ALA A 370 14.27 17.21 6.99
C ALA A 370 14.45 15.74 7.40
N CYS A 371 14.06 15.37 8.63
CA CYS A 371 14.10 13.98 9.11
C CYS A 371 13.27 13.05 8.20
N GLU A 372 12.03 13.43 7.88
CA GLU A 372 11.18 12.70 6.95
C GLU A 372 11.80 12.60 5.55
N GLY A 373 12.47 13.66 5.10
CA GLY A 373 13.24 13.69 3.86
C GLY A 373 14.32 12.61 3.83
N PHE A 374 15.15 12.51 4.86
CA PHE A 374 16.20 11.49 4.97
C PHE A 374 15.62 10.07 4.98
N TRP A 375 14.56 9.83 5.75
CA TRP A 375 13.90 8.53 5.75
C TRP A 375 13.24 8.19 4.41
N LYS A 376 12.69 9.18 3.70
CA LYS A 376 12.13 9.00 2.36
C LYS A 376 13.21 8.61 1.36
N ILE A 377 14.41 9.19 1.46
CA ILE A 377 15.58 8.82 0.67
C ILE A 377 15.95 7.36 0.92
N ARG A 378 16.16 6.99 2.20
CA ARG A 378 16.53 5.63 2.61
C ARG A 378 15.51 4.57 2.16
N LYS A 379 14.21 4.85 2.30
CA LYS A 379 13.12 3.97 1.81
C LYS A 379 13.05 3.90 0.28
N GLY A 380 13.57 4.92 -0.40
CA GLY A 380 13.56 5.06 -1.85
C GLY A 380 14.69 4.34 -2.60
N LEU A 381 15.60 3.64 -1.90
CA LEU A 381 16.75 2.93 -2.49
C LEU A 381 16.35 1.68 -3.28
N PHE A 382 15.69 0.70 -2.64
CA PHE A 382 15.21 -0.51 -3.32
C PHE A 382 14.36 -0.21 -4.57
N PRO A 383 13.40 0.73 -4.53
CA PRO A 383 12.65 1.14 -5.71
C PRO A 383 13.49 1.83 -6.78
N ALA A 384 14.57 2.54 -6.42
CA ALA A 384 15.44 3.20 -7.40
C ALA A 384 16.08 2.17 -8.33
N VAL A 385 16.61 1.08 -7.76
CA VAL A 385 17.18 -0.04 -8.54
C VAL A 385 16.11 -0.67 -9.43
N GLY A 386 14.92 -0.90 -8.87
CA GLY A 386 13.80 -1.44 -9.64
C GLY A 386 13.37 -0.54 -10.81
N ALA A 387 13.42 0.78 -10.66
CA ALA A 387 13.00 1.72 -11.70
C ALA A 387 13.95 1.76 -12.91
N ILE A 388 15.23 1.46 -12.72
CA ILE A 388 16.26 1.54 -13.78
C ILE A 388 16.68 0.18 -14.34
N ARG A 389 16.09 -0.91 -13.84
CA ARG A 389 16.43 -2.26 -14.28
C ARG A 389 16.10 -2.48 -15.76
N GLN A 390 16.83 -3.38 -16.39
CA GLN A 390 16.51 -3.84 -17.72
C GLN A 390 15.18 -4.60 -17.73
N THR A 391 14.27 -4.26 -18.66
CA THR A 391 13.03 -5.03 -18.86
C THR A 391 13.36 -6.50 -19.14
N GLY A 392 12.61 -7.42 -18.54
CA GLY A 392 12.92 -8.86 -18.56
C GLY A 392 13.58 -9.36 -17.27
N THR A 393 14.21 -8.47 -16.49
CA THR A 393 14.86 -8.84 -15.22
C THR A 393 13.93 -8.65 -14.02
N THR A 394 14.12 -9.50 -13.01
CA THR A 394 13.60 -9.30 -11.65
C THR A 394 14.56 -8.45 -10.83
N VAL A 395 14.04 -7.87 -9.75
CA VAL A 395 14.86 -7.29 -8.69
C VAL A 395 14.93 -8.31 -7.56
N ILE A 396 16.14 -8.73 -7.21
CA ILE A 396 16.37 -9.60 -6.06
C ILE A 396 16.88 -8.71 -4.92
N ILE A 397 16.35 -8.95 -3.73
CA ILE A 397 16.80 -8.33 -2.49
C ILE A 397 17.04 -9.45 -1.48
N GLU A 398 18.29 -9.60 -1.09
CA GLU A 398 18.70 -10.49 -0.01
C GLU A 398 19.09 -9.68 1.22
N ASP A 399 19.02 -10.31 2.37
CA ASP A 399 19.17 -9.71 3.70
C ASP A 399 20.01 -10.62 4.59
N VAL A 400 21.29 -10.29 4.72
CA VAL A 400 22.25 -11.07 5.52
C VAL A 400 22.62 -10.31 6.78
N ALA A 401 22.94 -11.03 7.85
CA ALA A 401 23.45 -10.41 9.07
C ALA A 401 24.87 -10.90 9.38
N PHE A 402 25.77 -9.95 9.63
CA PHE A 402 27.15 -10.25 10.04
C PHE A 402 27.38 -9.84 11.49
N PRO A 403 28.28 -10.50 12.23
CA PRO A 403 28.74 -9.99 13.52
C PRO A 403 29.33 -8.58 13.37
N LEU A 404 28.86 -7.63 14.20
CA LEU A 404 29.27 -6.21 14.13
C LEU A 404 30.79 -5.98 14.03
N PRO A 405 31.65 -6.67 14.81
CA PRO A 405 33.10 -6.45 14.72
C PRO A 405 33.72 -6.82 13.37
N ARG A 406 33.01 -7.60 12.54
CA ARG A 406 33.45 -8.07 11.23
C ARG A 406 32.69 -7.42 10.06
N LEU A 407 31.78 -6.49 10.36
CA LEU A 407 30.88 -5.89 9.37
C LEU A 407 31.64 -5.20 8.24
N ALA A 408 32.72 -4.47 8.55
CA ALA A 408 33.53 -3.78 7.55
C ALA A 408 34.17 -4.75 6.53
N ASP A 409 34.84 -5.79 7.02
CA ASP A 409 35.50 -6.79 6.17
C ASP A 409 34.46 -7.55 5.32
N ALA A 410 33.38 -8.01 5.95
CA ALA A 410 32.31 -8.74 5.29
C ALA A 410 31.65 -7.91 4.18
N THR A 411 31.43 -6.61 4.41
CA THR A 411 30.83 -5.71 3.42
C THR A 411 31.73 -5.55 2.20
N ARG A 412 33.05 -5.36 2.40
CA ARG A 412 34.01 -5.24 1.29
C ARG A 412 34.12 -6.51 0.47
N GLU A 413 34.07 -7.67 1.11
CA GLU A 413 34.09 -8.94 0.40
C GLU A 413 32.80 -9.22 -0.36
N LEU A 414 31.65 -8.83 0.20
CA LEU A 414 30.38 -8.90 -0.50
C LEU A 414 30.39 -8.00 -1.76
N GLN A 415 30.95 -6.79 -1.67
CA GLN A 415 31.18 -5.93 -2.85
C GLN A 415 32.08 -6.60 -3.89
N ALA A 416 33.13 -7.30 -3.46
CA ALA A 416 34.01 -8.04 -4.37
C ALA A 416 33.28 -9.21 -5.07
N LEU A 417 32.30 -9.84 -4.41
CA LEU A 417 31.46 -10.86 -5.05
C LEU A 417 30.59 -10.26 -6.16
N PHE A 418 30.03 -9.07 -5.97
CA PHE A 418 29.27 -8.41 -7.04
C PHE A 418 30.12 -8.17 -8.27
N GLU A 419 31.35 -7.68 -8.12
CA GLU A 419 32.27 -7.48 -9.24
C GLU A 419 32.64 -8.80 -9.92
N ARG A 420 32.96 -9.83 -9.13
CA ARG A 420 33.30 -11.17 -9.65
C ARG A 420 32.18 -11.78 -10.49
N HIS A 421 30.94 -11.63 -10.05
CA HIS A 421 29.75 -12.17 -10.72
C HIS A 421 29.08 -11.18 -11.66
N GLY A 422 29.65 -9.98 -11.87
CA GLY A 422 29.19 -8.99 -12.85
C GLY A 422 27.97 -8.16 -12.45
N TYR A 423 27.59 -8.09 -11.18
CA TYR A 423 26.48 -7.26 -10.66
C TYR A 423 26.95 -5.86 -10.27
N ARG A 424 27.52 -5.11 -11.22
CA ARG A 424 28.11 -3.77 -10.95
C ARG A 424 27.09 -2.71 -10.54
N GLU A 425 25.82 -2.96 -10.82
CA GLU A 425 24.69 -2.13 -10.41
C GLU A 425 24.19 -2.44 -9.01
N ALA A 426 24.68 -3.52 -8.38
CA ALA A 426 24.25 -3.91 -7.06
C ALA A 426 24.51 -2.82 -6.03
N ILE A 427 23.59 -2.68 -5.09
CA ILE A 427 23.68 -1.71 -4.01
C ILE A 427 23.62 -2.43 -2.66
N ILE A 428 24.31 -1.89 -1.65
CA ILE A 428 24.22 -2.32 -0.25
C ILE A 428 23.64 -1.19 0.61
N PHE A 429 22.60 -1.53 1.37
CA PHE A 429 22.09 -0.68 2.44
C PHE A 429 21.51 -1.52 3.57
N GLY A 430 21.41 -1.02 4.80
CA GLY A 430 20.72 -1.80 5.84
C GLY A 430 20.84 -1.31 7.26
N HIS A 431 20.16 -2.04 8.13
CA HIS A 431 20.05 -1.81 9.58
C HIS A 431 21.35 -2.21 10.28
N ALA A 432 22.37 -1.38 10.10
CA ALA A 432 23.75 -1.74 10.39
C ALA A 432 24.01 -1.92 11.89
N LEU A 433 23.18 -1.35 12.79
CA LEU A 433 23.25 -1.58 14.24
C LEU A 433 23.04 -3.05 14.66
N GLU A 434 22.38 -3.86 13.84
CA GLU A 434 22.23 -5.29 14.09
C GLU A 434 23.10 -6.14 13.15
N GLY A 435 24.05 -5.51 12.46
CA GLY A 435 24.88 -6.14 11.44
C GLY A 435 24.12 -6.59 10.20
N ASN A 436 22.85 -6.18 10.05
CA ASN A 436 21.98 -6.54 8.94
C ASN A 436 22.24 -5.66 7.72
N LEU A 437 22.56 -6.30 6.59
CA LEU A 437 22.80 -5.68 5.30
C LEU A 437 21.82 -6.25 4.27
N HIS A 438 21.13 -5.36 3.59
CA HIS A 438 20.41 -5.70 2.36
C HIS A 438 21.31 -5.43 1.18
N PHE A 439 21.30 -6.35 0.21
CA PHE A 439 21.84 -6.08 -1.10
C PHE A 439 20.81 -6.34 -2.18
N VAL A 440 20.82 -5.47 -3.19
CA VAL A 440 19.82 -5.46 -4.26
C VAL A 440 20.51 -5.50 -5.60
N PHE A 441 20.10 -6.42 -6.46
CA PHE A 441 20.66 -6.60 -7.80
C PHE A 441 19.57 -7.04 -8.78
N THR A 442 19.88 -6.97 -10.08
CA THR A 442 18.93 -7.34 -11.14
C THR A 442 19.32 -8.70 -11.73
N GLN A 443 18.33 -9.56 -11.95
CA GLN A 443 18.58 -10.92 -12.44
C GLN A 443 17.57 -11.33 -13.51
N ALA A 444 18.05 -11.87 -14.62
CA ALA A 444 17.21 -12.52 -15.62
C ALA A 444 17.09 -14.03 -15.33
N PHE A 445 16.00 -14.65 -15.73
CA PHE A 445 15.79 -16.10 -15.59
C PHE A 445 15.29 -16.73 -16.89
N ASP A 446 15.63 -16.10 -18.02
CA ASP A 446 15.22 -16.49 -19.37
C ASP A 446 16.22 -17.44 -20.05
N THR A 447 17.45 -17.54 -19.54
CA THR A 447 18.48 -18.45 -20.08
C THR A 447 19.17 -19.25 -18.97
N GLN A 448 19.69 -20.43 -19.33
CA GLN A 448 20.44 -21.28 -18.39
C GLN A 448 21.73 -20.60 -17.88
N ALA A 449 22.39 -19.80 -18.72
CA ALA A 449 23.61 -19.09 -18.33
C ALA A 449 23.36 -18.08 -17.20
N GLU A 450 22.22 -17.37 -17.25
CA GLU A 450 21.78 -16.45 -16.21
C GLU A 450 21.40 -17.19 -14.92
N ILE A 451 20.70 -18.33 -15.02
CA ILE A 451 20.40 -19.19 -13.87
C ILE A 451 21.70 -19.70 -13.22
N ASP A 452 22.68 -20.15 -14.01
CA ASP A 452 23.96 -20.64 -13.51
C ASP A 452 24.79 -19.53 -12.86
N ARG A 453 24.71 -18.30 -13.37
CA ARG A 453 25.32 -17.11 -12.76
C ARG A 453 24.73 -16.84 -11.38
N TYR A 454 23.39 -16.80 -11.28
CA TYR A 454 22.70 -16.64 -10.00
C TYR A 454 23.09 -17.74 -9.02
N ARG A 455 23.09 -19.01 -9.45
CA ARG A 455 23.52 -20.14 -8.61
C ARG A 455 24.92 -19.94 -8.04
N ARG A 456 25.93 -19.68 -8.89
CA ARG A 456 27.32 -19.49 -8.42
C ARG A 456 27.44 -18.32 -7.46
N PHE A 457 26.69 -17.25 -7.70
CA PHE A 457 26.68 -16.09 -6.83
C PHE A 457 26.07 -16.43 -5.45
N MET A 458 24.94 -17.12 -5.41
CA MET A 458 24.31 -17.54 -4.15
C MET A 458 25.16 -18.55 -3.38
N ASP A 459 25.82 -19.50 -4.06
CA ASP A 459 26.77 -20.44 -3.46
C ASP A 459 27.93 -19.67 -2.77
N ASP A 460 28.54 -18.70 -3.47
CA ASP A 460 29.62 -17.86 -2.93
C ASP A 460 29.14 -16.97 -1.76
N VAL A 461 27.92 -16.43 -1.83
CA VAL A 461 27.31 -15.67 -0.73
C VAL A 461 27.10 -16.57 0.49
N ALA A 462 26.59 -17.78 0.29
CA ALA A 462 26.36 -18.72 1.39
C ALA A 462 27.67 -19.09 2.10
N GLU A 463 28.71 -19.38 1.34
CA GLU A 463 30.06 -19.66 1.86
C GLU A 463 30.66 -18.46 2.59
N LEU A 464 30.52 -17.25 2.03
CA LEU A 464 30.98 -16.01 2.66
C LEU A 464 30.28 -15.80 4.02
N VAL A 465 28.96 -15.85 4.03
CA VAL A 465 28.16 -15.53 5.22
C VAL A 465 28.34 -16.58 6.29
N VAL A 466 28.15 -17.86 5.96
CA VAL A 466 28.14 -18.94 6.96
C VAL A 466 29.55 -19.36 7.34
N THR A 467 30.36 -19.78 6.37
CA THR A 467 31.64 -20.44 6.67
C THR A 467 32.69 -19.44 7.13
N ARG A 468 32.77 -18.27 6.48
CA ARG A 468 33.84 -17.30 6.76
C ARG A 468 33.52 -16.34 7.91
N TYR A 469 32.26 -15.91 8.02
CA TYR A 469 31.85 -14.87 8.96
C TYR A 469 30.89 -15.34 10.04
N ASP A 470 30.39 -16.58 9.96
CA ASP A 470 29.41 -17.13 10.89
C ASP A 470 28.15 -16.25 11.07
N GLY A 471 27.78 -15.57 9.98
CA GLY A 471 26.62 -14.70 9.88
C GLY A 471 25.32 -15.46 9.63
N SER A 472 24.21 -14.73 9.52
CA SER A 472 22.90 -15.25 9.15
C SER A 472 22.61 -15.01 7.67
N LEU A 473 22.15 -16.04 6.94
CA LEU A 473 21.73 -15.91 5.54
C LEU A 473 20.43 -15.12 5.39
N LYS A 474 19.61 -15.12 6.44
CA LYS A 474 18.36 -14.36 6.52
C LYS A 474 18.24 -13.64 7.84
N ALA A 475 18.07 -12.33 7.78
CA ALA A 475 17.88 -11.50 8.95
C ALA A 475 16.39 -11.30 9.29
N GLU A 476 15.55 -11.04 8.28
CA GLU A 476 14.18 -10.55 8.47
C GLU A 476 13.17 -11.05 7.43
N HIS A 477 13.61 -11.41 6.22
CA HIS A 477 12.70 -11.75 5.12
C HIS A 477 12.19 -13.19 5.16
N GLY A 478 12.57 -13.96 6.18
CA GLY A 478 12.30 -15.40 6.29
C GLY A 478 13.23 -16.25 5.42
N THR A 479 13.31 -17.53 5.74
CA THR A 479 14.04 -18.55 4.96
C THR A 479 13.41 -18.74 3.59
N GLY A 480 12.09 -18.88 3.56
CA GLY A 480 11.33 -19.22 2.36
C GLY A 480 11.80 -20.48 1.67
N ARG A 481 11.63 -20.49 0.35
CA ARG A 481 12.18 -21.50 -0.57
C ARG A 481 13.60 -21.16 -0.98
N ASN A 482 13.93 -19.86 -1.00
CA ASN A 482 15.22 -19.37 -1.46
C ASN A 482 16.37 -19.89 -0.60
N MET A 483 16.23 -19.86 0.73
CA MET A 483 17.30 -20.25 1.65
C MET A 483 17.12 -21.63 2.28
N ALA A 484 16.01 -22.32 1.99
CA ALA A 484 15.75 -23.67 2.52
C ALA A 484 16.90 -24.67 2.26
N PRO A 485 17.55 -24.69 1.07
CA PRO A 485 18.69 -25.58 0.82
C PRO A 485 19.93 -25.32 1.69
N PHE A 486 20.05 -24.11 2.25
CA PHE A 486 21.24 -23.68 2.99
C PHE A 486 21.06 -23.70 4.51
N VAL A 487 19.88 -24.09 5.02
CA VAL A 487 19.59 -24.10 6.47
C VAL A 487 20.54 -25.03 7.22
N GLU A 488 20.82 -26.22 6.68
CA GLU A 488 21.77 -27.17 7.28
C GLU A 488 23.20 -26.62 7.27
N MET A 489 23.58 -25.87 6.24
CA MET A 489 24.88 -25.22 6.16
C MET A 489 25.05 -24.21 7.31
N GLU A 490 24.05 -23.36 7.55
CA GLU A 490 24.11 -22.33 8.60
C GLU A 490 24.10 -22.91 10.03
N TRP A 491 23.26 -23.92 10.27
CA TRP A 491 22.98 -24.44 11.60
C TRP A 491 23.74 -25.72 11.96
N GLY A 492 24.24 -26.44 10.97
CA GLY A 492 24.80 -27.77 11.14
C GLY A 492 23.73 -28.87 11.29
N PRO A 493 24.13 -30.14 11.17
CA PRO A 493 23.21 -31.28 11.10
C PRO A 493 22.38 -31.48 12.36
N GLN A 494 22.93 -31.17 13.54
CA GLN A 494 22.22 -31.37 14.82
C GLN A 494 21.03 -30.42 14.97
N ALA A 495 21.24 -29.11 14.79
CA ALA A 495 20.19 -28.11 14.86
C ALA A 495 19.17 -28.28 13.71
N TYR A 496 19.65 -28.61 12.50
CA TYR A 496 18.75 -28.95 11.39
C TYR A 496 17.89 -30.19 11.68
N GLY A 497 18.47 -31.20 12.34
CA GLY A 497 17.74 -32.37 12.85
C GLY A 497 16.62 -32.00 13.82
N LEU A 498 16.88 -31.09 14.76
CA LEU A 498 15.84 -30.57 15.66
C LEU A 498 14.72 -29.86 14.89
N MET A 499 15.04 -29.09 13.85
CA MET A 499 14.01 -28.44 13.03
C MET A 499 13.13 -29.45 12.30
N LYS A 500 13.70 -30.55 11.79
CA LYS A 500 12.93 -31.66 11.21
C LYS A 500 12.03 -32.32 12.25
N GLU A 501 12.55 -32.63 13.43
CA GLU A 501 11.74 -33.16 14.53
C GLU A 501 10.56 -32.22 14.85
N ILE A 502 10.81 -30.91 14.98
CA ILE A 502 9.75 -29.91 15.20
C ILE A 502 8.71 -29.97 14.07
N LYS A 503 9.12 -29.99 12.80
CA LYS A 503 8.17 -30.08 11.68
C LYS A 503 7.30 -31.33 11.78
N ASP A 504 7.91 -32.49 12.02
CA ASP A 504 7.20 -33.77 12.14
C ASP A 504 6.24 -33.82 13.35
N LEU A 505 6.56 -33.09 14.43
CA LEU A 505 5.65 -32.96 15.58
C LEU A 505 4.36 -32.21 15.23
N PHE A 506 4.46 -31.11 14.47
CA PHE A 506 3.34 -30.22 14.19
C PHE A 506 2.56 -30.62 12.93
N ASP A 507 3.25 -31.21 11.96
CA ASP A 507 2.69 -31.57 10.66
C ASP A 507 3.34 -32.88 10.15
N PRO A 508 2.99 -34.03 10.76
CA PRO A 508 3.56 -35.33 10.42
C PRO A 508 3.26 -35.78 8.98
N ASP A 509 2.20 -35.24 8.37
CA ASP A 509 1.78 -35.55 7.00
C ASP A 509 2.47 -34.63 5.97
N GLY A 510 3.22 -33.60 6.41
CA GLY A 510 3.96 -32.68 5.56
C GLY A 510 3.08 -31.79 4.67
N LEU A 511 1.85 -31.47 5.11
CA LEU A 511 0.86 -30.75 4.31
C LEU A 511 0.95 -29.22 4.43
N LEU A 512 1.48 -28.68 5.53
CA LEU A 512 1.57 -27.24 5.76
C LEU A 512 2.82 -26.63 5.09
N ASN A 513 2.55 -25.82 4.07
CA ASN A 513 3.50 -25.04 3.28
C ASN A 513 4.76 -25.82 2.83
N PRO A 514 4.61 -26.89 2.04
CA PRO A 514 5.69 -27.81 1.73
C PRO A 514 6.85 -27.15 0.95
N GLY A 515 8.08 -27.54 1.31
CA GLY A 515 9.31 -27.07 0.68
C GLY A 515 9.72 -25.64 1.06
N VAL A 516 9.10 -25.06 2.08
CA VAL A 516 9.45 -23.79 2.73
C VAL A 516 10.14 -24.08 4.07
N ILE A 517 11.19 -23.34 4.39
CA ILE A 517 12.12 -23.56 5.53
C ILE A 517 12.90 -24.87 5.40
N LEU A 518 12.23 -26.01 5.30
CA LEU A 518 12.85 -27.32 5.16
C LEU A 518 12.61 -27.84 3.74
N ASN A 519 13.69 -28.17 3.04
CA ASN A 519 13.62 -28.75 1.70
C ASN A 519 14.80 -29.70 1.47
N GLY A 520 14.51 -30.93 1.05
CA GLY A 520 15.53 -31.94 0.78
C GLY A 520 16.21 -31.78 -0.59
N ASP A 521 15.68 -30.91 -1.45
CA ASP A 521 16.26 -30.64 -2.76
C ASP A 521 17.33 -29.52 -2.66
N PRO A 522 18.62 -29.82 -2.87
CA PRO A 522 19.70 -28.83 -2.75
C PRO A 522 19.59 -27.71 -3.80
N GLN A 523 18.82 -27.92 -4.86
CA GLN A 523 18.62 -26.95 -5.95
C GLN A 523 17.23 -26.31 -5.92
N ALA A 524 16.47 -26.44 -4.81
CA ALA A 524 15.11 -25.90 -4.74
C ALA A 524 15.04 -24.39 -5.04
N HIS A 525 16.07 -23.64 -4.66
CA HIS A 525 16.17 -22.19 -4.88
C HIS A 525 16.29 -21.78 -6.36
N LEU A 526 16.58 -22.73 -7.26
CA LEU A 526 16.69 -22.53 -8.71
C LEU A 526 15.45 -23.00 -9.48
N LYS A 527 14.43 -23.50 -8.79
CA LYS A 527 13.22 -24.06 -9.41
C LYS A 527 12.05 -23.08 -9.28
N ASN A 528 11.09 -23.20 -10.20
CA ASN A 528 9.86 -22.38 -10.20
C ASN A 528 10.13 -20.87 -10.27
N LEU A 529 11.18 -20.47 -10.99
CA LEU A 529 11.56 -19.08 -11.17
C LEU A 529 10.50 -18.36 -12.03
N LYS A 530 10.14 -17.16 -11.60
CA LYS A 530 9.06 -16.37 -12.17
C LYS A 530 9.52 -15.69 -13.47
N PRO A 531 8.83 -15.89 -14.61
CA PRO A 531 9.11 -15.13 -15.81
C PRO A 531 8.59 -13.69 -15.68
N LEU A 532 9.36 -12.73 -16.20
CA LEU A 532 9.02 -11.30 -16.24
C LEU A 532 9.08 -10.75 -17.67
N PRO A 533 8.26 -11.27 -18.59
CA PRO A 533 8.26 -10.81 -19.98
C PRO A 533 7.86 -9.33 -20.07
N PRO A 534 8.37 -8.59 -21.07
CA PRO A 534 7.83 -7.29 -21.45
C PRO A 534 6.34 -7.42 -21.76
N ALA A 535 5.54 -6.46 -21.32
CA ALA A 535 4.09 -6.48 -21.53
C ALA A 535 3.54 -5.13 -21.99
N ASP A 536 3.93 -4.04 -21.34
CA ASP A 536 3.58 -2.68 -21.73
C ASP A 536 4.52 -1.68 -21.02
N PRO A 537 5.10 -0.69 -21.73
CA PRO A 537 6.00 0.30 -21.14
C PRO A 537 5.44 1.04 -19.90
N LEU A 538 4.10 1.17 -19.79
CA LEU A 538 3.44 1.80 -18.65
C LEU A 538 3.55 0.98 -17.35
N VAL A 539 3.88 -0.31 -17.43
CA VAL A 539 3.93 -1.23 -16.28
C VAL A 539 5.17 -2.13 -16.24
N ASP A 540 6.04 -2.11 -17.25
CA ASP A 540 7.22 -2.97 -17.32
C ASP A 540 8.20 -2.73 -16.16
N THR A 541 8.22 -1.52 -15.59
CA THR A 541 8.97 -1.21 -14.35
C THR A 541 8.37 -1.85 -13.09
N CYS A 542 7.26 -2.60 -13.17
CA CYS A 542 6.65 -3.23 -12.00
C CYS A 542 7.46 -4.42 -11.48
N ILE A 543 7.84 -4.36 -10.21
CA ILE A 543 8.52 -5.45 -9.49
C ILE A 543 7.56 -6.40 -8.74
N GLU A 544 6.24 -6.23 -8.91
CA GLU A 544 5.20 -7.07 -8.29
C GLU A 544 5.19 -7.12 -6.74
N CYS A 545 5.72 -6.07 -6.08
CA CYS A 545 5.80 -5.99 -4.61
C CYS A 545 4.44 -5.96 -3.86
N GLY A 546 3.36 -5.58 -4.54
CA GLY A 546 2.00 -5.56 -3.97
C GLY A 546 1.67 -4.34 -3.09
N PHE A 547 2.57 -3.36 -2.95
CA PHE A 547 2.30 -2.17 -2.10
C PHE A 547 1.10 -1.33 -2.57
N CYS A 548 0.74 -1.45 -3.84
CA CYS A 548 -0.39 -0.75 -4.44
C CYS A 548 -1.76 -1.39 -4.14
N GLU A 549 -1.81 -2.60 -3.57
CA GLU A 549 -3.05 -3.36 -3.42
C GLU A 549 -4.02 -2.76 -2.40
N PRO A 550 -3.59 -2.37 -1.17
CA PRO A 550 -4.52 -1.83 -0.16
C PRO A 550 -5.27 -0.58 -0.61
N THR A 551 -4.67 0.24 -1.48
CA THR A 551 -5.26 1.48 -1.98
C THR A 551 -6.28 1.26 -3.10
N CYS A 552 -6.31 0.06 -3.70
CA CYS A 552 -7.12 -0.20 -4.88
C CYS A 552 -8.59 -0.52 -4.51
N PRO A 553 -9.59 0.18 -5.08
CA PRO A 553 -10.99 -0.09 -4.77
C PRO A 553 -11.50 -1.45 -5.25
N SER A 554 -10.79 -2.12 -6.16
CA SER A 554 -11.16 -3.46 -6.63
C SER A 554 -10.37 -4.59 -5.94
N HIS A 555 -9.48 -4.25 -5.00
CA HIS A 555 -8.74 -5.25 -4.25
C HIS A 555 -9.71 -6.14 -3.46
N ARG A 556 -9.57 -7.46 -3.63
CA ARG A 556 -10.45 -8.53 -3.11
C ARG A 556 -11.86 -8.58 -3.68
N PHE A 557 -12.20 -7.70 -4.62
CA PHE A 557 -13.40 -7.82 -5.44
C PHE A 557 -13.08 -8.55 -6.74
N THR A 558 -12.10 -8.04 -7.47
CA THR A 558 -11.55 -8.64 -8.69
C THR A 558 -10.03 -8.60 -8.61
N LEU A 559 -9.34 -8.02 -9.60
CA LEU A 559 -7.89 -7.87 -9.58
C LEU A 559 -7.47 -6.57 -8.87
N SER A 560 -6.37 -6.61 -8.16
CA SER A 560 -5.58 -5.46 -7.70
C SER A 560 -4.73 -4.87 -8.85
N PRO A 561 -3.99 -3.78 -8.64
CA PRO A 561 -3.09 -3.24 -9.67
C PRO A 561 -1.92 -4.20 -9.97
N ARG A 562 -1.30 -4.82 -8.95
CA ARG A 562 -0.29 -5.88 -9.15
C ARG A 562 -0.87 -7.04 -9.96
N GLN A 563 -2.04 -7.52 -9.56
CA GLN A 563 -2.70 -8.67 -10.19
C GLN A 563 -3.06 -8.42 -11.65
N ARG A 564 -3.46 -7.18 -12.01
CA ARG A 564 -3.64 -6.77 -13.42
C ARG A 564 -2.36 -6.87 -14.21
N ILE A 565 -1.25 -6.39 -13.66
CA ILE A 565 0.05 -6.43 -14.32
C ILE A 565 0.49 -7.88 -14.52
N VAL A 566 0.31 -8.74 -13.51
CA VAL A 566 0.58 -10.19 -13.62
C VAL A 566 -0.26 -10.82 -14.75
N GLY A 567 -1.57 -10.55 -14.80
CA GLY A 567 -2.43 -11.03 -15.87
C GLY A 567 -2.01 -10.53 -17.25
N ARG A 568 -1.66 -9.25 -17.36
CA ARG A 568 -1.20 -8.65 -18.63
C ARG A 568 0.13 -9.24 -19.10
N ARG A 569 1.07 -9.50 -18.19
CA ARG A 569 2.34 -10.18 -18.49
C ARG A 569 2.14 -11.61 -18.95
N GLU A 570 1.21 -12.34 -18.36
CA GLU A 570 0.91 -13.70 -18.80
C GLU A 570 0.24 -13.73 -20.18
N LEU A 571 -0.66 -12.78 -20.47
CA LEU A 571 -1.21 -12.62 -21.81
C LEU A 571 -0.09 -12.38 -22.83
N ALA A 572 0.81 -11.41 -22.57
CA ALA A 572 1.95 -11.13 -23.43
C ALA A 572 2.88 -12.34 -23.61
N ARG A 573 3.13 -13.10 -22.53
CA ARG A 573 3.92 -14.35 -22.58
C ARG A 573 3.29 -15.38 -23.51
N LEU A 574 2.00 -15.65 -23.33
CA LEU A 574 1.25 -16.65 -24.09
C LEU A 574 1.13 -16.25 -25.57
N GLU A 575 0.90 -14.97 -25.84
CA GLU A 575 0.89 -14.40 -27.20
C GLU A 575 2.26 -14.58 -27.89
N ALA A 576 3.36 -14.29 -27.18
CA ALA A 576 4.71 -14.40 -27.73
C ALA A 576 5.16 -15.86 -27.92
N ALA A 577 4.82 -16.76 -26.99
CA ALA A 577 5.21 -18.16 -27.04
C ALA A 577 4.35 -18.99 -28.02
N GLY A 578 3.05 -18.68 -28.13
CA GLY A 578 2.11 -19.41 -28.97
C GLY A 578 1.91 -20.88 -28.55
N ASP A 579 2.23 -21.23 -27.29
CA ASP A 579 2.32 -22.60 -26.80
C ASP A 579 1.04 -23.11 -26.11
N ASP A 580 0.14 -22.23 -25.65
CA ASP A 580 -1.11 -22.60 -24.96
C ASP A 580 -2.27 -21.65 -25.33
N ALA A 581 -2.85 -21.90 -26.52
CA ALA A 581 -3.94 -21.09 -27.06
C ALA A 581 -5.23 -21.15 -26.22
N VAL A 582 -5.48 -22.27 -25.53
CA VAL A 582 -6.68 -22.43 -24.68
C VAL A 582 -6.57 -21.54 -23.45
N ARG A 583 -5.45 -21.61 -22.74
CA ARG A 583 -5.19 -20.75 -21.58
C ARG A 583 -5.18 -19.27 -21.95
N LEU A 584 -4.61 -18.92 -23.11
CA LEU A 584 -4.64 -17.55 -23.63
C LEU A 584 -6.08 -17.04 -23.77
N ALA A 585 -6.95 -17.82 -24.42
CA ALA A 585 -8.35 -17.45 -24.61
C ALA A 585 -9.10 -17.32 -23.27
N GLU A 586 -8.90 -18.24 -22.33
CA GLU A 586 -9.54 -18.21 -21.01
C GLU A 586 -9.10 -16.99 -20.18
N ILE A 587 -7.80 -16.70 -20.14
CA ILE A 587 -7.26 -15.54 -19.44
C ILE A 587 -7.75 -14.25 -20.09
N ALA A 588 -7.72 -14.14 -21.42
CA ALA A 588 -8.15 -12.94 -22.14
C ALA A 588 -9.63 -12.63 -21.88
N ALA A 589 -10.50 -13.65 -21.97
CA ALA A 589 -11.93 -13.50 -21.70
C ALA A 589 -12.21 -13.06 -20.25
N ALA A 590 -11.51 -13.63 -19.28
CA ALA A 590 -11.66 -13.23 -17.88
C ALA A 590 -11.10 -11.82 -17.62
N TYR A 591 -10.04 -11.43 -18.31
CA TYR A 591 -9.34 -10.15 -18.11
C TYR A 591 -10.19 -8.93 -18.52
N ASP A 592 -11.11 -9.09 -19.47
CA ASP A 592 -12.05 -8.03 -19.86
C ASP A 592 -12.80 -7.47 -18.64
N TYR A 593 -13.44 -8.34 -17.84
CA TYR A 593 -14.15 -7.89 -16.65
C TYR A 593 -13.21 -7.67 -15.46
N GLN A 594 -12.36 -8.65 -15.15
CA GLN A 594 -11.51 -8.68 -13.96
C GLN A 594 -10.40 -7.61 -14.00
N GLY A 595 -9.86 -7.35 -15.20
CA GLY A 595 -8.76 -6.43 -15.43
C GLY A 595 -9.22 -5.05 -15.88
N ILE A 596 -10.05 -4.95 -16.92
CA ILE A 596 -10.39 -3.68 -17.57
C ILE A 596 -11.63 -3.03 -16.96
N ASP A 597 -12.73 -3.78 -16.89
CA ASP A 597 -14.01 -3.21 -16.51
C ASP A 597 -14.06 -2.94 -15.02
N THR A 598 -13.49 -3.74 -14.14
CA THR A 598 -13.58 -3.47 -12.69
C THR A 598 -12.50 -2.53 -12.14
N CYS A 599 -11.66 -1.94 -13.00
CA CYS A 599 -10.72 -0.90 -12.58
C CYS A 599 -11.42 0.47 -12.54
N ALA A 600 -11.29 1.21 -11.45
CA ALA A 600 -11.80 2.60 -11.41
C ALA A 600 -10.99 3.54 -12.35
N ALA A 601 -9.71 3.22 -12.63
CA ALA A 601 -8.76 4.11 -13.30
C ALA A 601 -8.53 5.47 -12.57
N CYS A 602 -8.64 5.46 -11.23
CA CYS A 602 -8.42 6.62 -10.37
C CYS A 602 -6.93 7.03 -10.24
N GLY A 603 -6.01 6.08 -10.46
CA GLY A 603 -4.56 6.31 -10.41
C GLY A 603 -3.96 6.39 -9.00
N LEU A 604 -4.72 6.05 -7.94
CA LEU A 604 -4.18 6.01 -6.57
C LEU A 604 -3.10 4.92 -6.38
N CYS A 605 -3.04 3.90 -7.23
CA CYS A 605 -1.97 2.91 -7.17
C CYS A 605 -0.58 3.54 -7.35
N ALA A 606 -0.47 4.67 -8.07
CA ALA A 606 0.79 5.37 -8.27
C ALA A 606 1.32 6.05 -6.99
N THR A 607 0.43 6.42 -6.05
CA THR A 607 0.86 7.08 -4.79
C THR A 607 1.44 6.08 -3.80
N ALA A 608 1.07 4.80 -3.92
CA ALA A 608 1.60 3.71 -3.10
C ALA A 608 2.71 2.91 -3.83
N CYS A 609 2.76 3.00 -5.16
CA CYS A 609 3.79 2.33 -5.95
C CYS A 609 5.12 3.05 -5.77
N PRO A 610 6.18 2.37 -5.32
CA PRO A 610 7.41 3.06 -5.01
C PRO A 610 8.24 3.43 -6.27
N VAL A 611 7.84 2.91 -7.44
CA VAL A 611 8.37 3.30 -8.76
C VAL A 611 7.35 4.09 -9.59
N GLY A 612 6.26 4.57 -8.97
CA GLY A 612 5.33 5.51 -9.59
C GLY A 612 4.36 4.96 -10.64
N ILE A 613 4.17 3.64 -10.71
CA ILE A 613 3.33 3.01 -11.74
C ILE A 613 1.85 3.37 -11.55
N GLU A 614 1.26 3.92 -12.62
CA GLU A 614 -0.17 4.19 -12.70
C GLU A 614 -0.88 3.16 -13.59
N THR A 615 -1.34 2.06 -13.02
CA THR A 615 -2.15 1.06 -13.75
C THR A 615 -3.43 1.66 -14.36
N GLY A 616 -3.94 2.79 -13.83
CA GLY A 616 -5.08 3.50 -14.43
C GLY A 616 -4.81 4.00 -15.86
N LEU A 617 -3.55 4.33 -16.18
CA LEU A 617 -3.11 4.75 -17.50
C LEU A 617 -3.16 3.58 -18.49
N LEU A 618 -2.61 2.42 -18.10
CA LEU A 618 -2.71 1.18 -18.87
C LEU A 618 -4.17 0.85 -19.18
N ILE A 619 -5.04 0.84 -18.16
CA ILE A 619 -6.45 0.50 -18.36
C ILE A 619 -7.18 1.50 -19.26
N LYS A 620 -6.85 2.80 -19.20
CA LYS A 620 -7.42 3.79 -20.13
C LYS A 620 -6.98 3.51 -21.57
N SER A 621 -5.73 3.11 -21.82
CA SER A 621 -5.26 2.69 -23.15
C SER A 621 -6.08 1.50 -23.66
N MET A 622 -6.15 0.43 -22.86
CA MET A 622 -6.87 -0.80 -23.22
C MET A 622 -8.36 -0.54 -23.49
N ARG A 623 -9.01 0.37 -22.75
CA ARG A 623 -10.40 0.81 -23.03
C ARG A 623 -10.52 1.51 -24.38
N GLY A 624 -9.55 2.35 -24.72
CA GLY A 624 -9.51 3.04 -26.02
C GLY A 624 -9.31 2.07 -27.18
N GLU A 625 -8.46 1.07 -27.00
CA GLU A 625 -8.23 -0.02 -27.97
C GLU A 625 -9.50 -0.86 -28.18
N ARG A 626 -10.10 -1.36 -27.09
CA ARG A 626 -11.32 -2.20 -27.11
C ARG A 626 -12.52 -1.52 -27.78
N ARG A 627 -12.63 -0.19 -27.66
CA ARG A 627 -13.76 0.60 -28.21
C ARG A 627 -13.71 0.80 -29.73
N GLY A 628 -12.53 0.68 -30.35
CA GLY A 628 -12.36 0.81 -31.80
C GLY A 628 -12.65 2.21 -32.37
N ALA A 629 -12.56 2.33 -33.69
CA ALA A 629 -12.62 3.62 -34.39
C ALA A 629 -13.99 4.30 -34.34
N VAL A 630 -15.09 3.54 -34.32
CA VAL A 630 -16.45 4.09 -34.31
C VAL A 630 -16.73 4.85 -33.02
N ALA A 631 -16.38 4.27 -31.87
CA ALA A 631 -16.54 4.93 -30.58
C ALA A 631 -15.63 6.16 -30.44
N ARG A 632 -14.43 6.17 -31.06
CA ARG A 632 -13.58 7.36 -31.13
C ARG A 632 -14.25 8.50 -31.91
N LYS A 633 -14.87 8.20 -33.06
CA LYS A 633 -15.66 9.19 -33.83
C LYS A 633 -16.86 9.71 -33.05
N ALA A 634 -17.60 8.83 -32.37
CA ALA A 634 -18.72 9.24 -31.51
C ALA A 634 -18.24 10.12 -30.33
N GLY A 635 -17.09 9.78 -29.75
CA GLY A 635 -16.44 10.59 -28.71
C GLY A 635 -16.02 11.99 -29.19
N ALA A 636 -15.47 12.08 -30.40
CA ALA A 636 -15.15 13.36 -31.04
C ALA A 636 -16.42 14.18 -31.28
N LEU A 637 -17.48 13.58 -31.81
CA LEU A 637 -18.77 14.26 -32.00
C LEU A 637 -19.35 14.80 -30.67
N VAL A 638 -19.29 14.01 -29.60
CA VAL A 638 -19.69 14.44 -28.25
C VAL A 638 -18.83 15.60 -27.76
N ALA A 639 -17.53 15.56 -28.00
CA ALA A 639 -16.64 16.67 -27.69
C ALA A 639 -17.04 17.93 -28.49
N ASP A 640 -17.11 17.84 -29.81
CA ASP A 640 -17.39 18.98 -30.70
C ASP A 640 -18.74 19.64 -30.37
N HIS A 641 -19.74 18.86 -29.96
CA HIS A 641 -21.07 19.33 -29.57
C HIS A 641 -21.30 19.30 -28.04
N MET A 642 -20.30 19.65 -27.25
CA MET A 642 -20.38 19.59 -25.78
C MET A 642 -21.59 20.35 -25.20
N GLU A 643 -21.89 21.56 -25.68
CA GLU A 643 -23.03 22.35 -25.19
C GLU A 643 -24.37 21.59 -25.36
N GLY A 644 -24.63 21.10 -26.57
CA GLY A 644 -25.82 20.29 -26.87
C GLY A 644 -25.85 18.98 -26.06
N THR A 645 -24.69 18.33 -25.89
CA THR A 645 -24.56 17.11 -25.07
C THR A 645 -24.95 17.37 -23.61
N LEU A 646 -24.45 18.46 -23.02
CA LEU A 646 -24.80 18.83 -21.65
C LEU A 646 -26.28 19.23 -21.54
N GLY A 647 -26.84 19.86 -22.59
CA GLY A 647 -28.28 20.13 -22.70
C GLY A 647 -29.13 18.85 -22.65
N LEU A 648 -28.75 17.82 -23.42
CA LEU A 648 -29.41 16.52 -23.39
C LEU A 648 -29.28 15.84 -22.03
N ALA A 649 -28.10 15.90 -21.40
CA ALA A 649 -27.89 15.35 -20.07
C ALA A 649 -28.80 16.00 -19.01
N ARG A 650 -28.95 17.35 -19.02
CA ARG A 650 -29.89 18.05 -18.13
C ARG A 650 -31.33 17.60 -18.37
N THR A 651 -31.76 17.46 -19.63
CA THR A 651 -33.10 16.96 -19.95
C THR A 651 -33.32 15.54 -19.44
N GLY A 652 -32.32 14.66 -19.59
CA GLY A 652 -32.35 13.31 -19.02
C GLY A 652 -32.53 13.31 -17.50
N LEU A 653 -31.79 14.16 -16.77
CA LEU A 653 -31.93 14.29 -15.32
C LEU A 653 -33.32 14.83 -14.90
N ARG A 654 -33.92 15.75 -15.67
CA ARG A 654 -35.29 16.22 -15.42
C ARG A 654 -36.32 15.11 -15.59
N LEU A 655 -36.18 14.29 -16.64
CA LEU A 655 -37.06 13.15 -16.88
C LEU A 655 -36.90 12.09 -15.79
N ALA A 656 -35.68 11.81 -15.35
CA ALA A 656 -35.41 10.89 -14.26
C ALA A 656 -36.00 11.37 -12.93
N ASP A 657 -35.86 12.66 -12.60
CA ASP A 657 -36.48 13.25 -11.41
C ASP A 657 -38.02 13.20 -11.48
N PHE A 658 -38.61 13.52 -12.64
CA PHE A 658 -40.05 13.42 -12.86
C PHE A 658 -40.55 11.98 -12.69
N ALA A 659 -39.88 11.00 -13.30
CA ALA A 659 -40.21 9.58 -13.17
C ALA A 659 -40.14 9.13 -11.69
N ARG A 660 -39.06 9.50 -10.99
CA ARG A 660 -38.89 9.20 -9.56
C ARG A 660 -40.05 9.75 -8.72
N ARG A 661 -40.49 10.98 -8.96
CA ARG A 661 -41.58 11.63 -8.20
C ARG A 661 -42.96 11.02 -8.48
N THR A 662 -43.16 10.46 -9.67
CA THR A 662 -44.47 10.00 -10.14
C THR A 662 -44.74 8.52 -9.87
N VAL A 663 -43.77 7.65 -10.14
CA VAL A 663 -43.95 6.18 -10.00
C VAL A 663 -43.08 5.55 -8.90
N GLY A 664 -42.23 6.35 -8.25
CA GLY A 664 -41.28 5.88 -7.25
C GLY A 664 -39.96 5.39 -7.87
N HIS A 665 -38.86 5.54 -7.12
CA HIS A 665 -37.50 5.25 -7.59
C HIS A 665 -37.32 3.80 -8.05
N GLY A 666 -37.72 2.81 -7.23
CA GLY A 666 -37.52 1.39 -7.56
C GLY A 666 -38.28 0.92 -8.80
N VAL A 667 -39.47 1.46 -9.06
CA VAL A 667 -40.25 1.16 -10.27
C VAL A 667 -39.62 1.81 -11.50
N ALA A 668 -39.17 3.06 -11.39
CA ALA A 668 -38.51 3.77 -12.48
C ALA A 668 -37.18 3.10 -12.88
N GLU A 669 -36.38 2.66 -11.90
CA GLU A 669 -35.13 1.93 -12.16
C GLU A 669 -35.38 0.56 -12.79
N ALA A 670 -36.31 -0.23 -12.24
CA ALA A 670 -36.68 -1.53 -12.81
C ALA A 670 -37.20 -1.41 -14.25
N ALA A 671 -38.05 -0.41 -14.52
CA ALA A 671 -38.56 -0.14 -15.86
C ALA A 671 -37.45 0.27 -16.84
N ALA A 672 -36.53 1.16 -16.43
CA ALA A 672 -35.40 1.57 -17.26
C ALA A 672 -34.45 0.41 -17.56
N HIS A 673 -34.16 -0.42 -16.55
CA HIS A 673 -33.32 -1.60 -16.70
C HIS A 673 -33.97 -2.64 -17.62
N MET A 674 -35.28 -2.88 -17.48
CA MET A 674 -36.04 -3.81 -18.33
C MET A 674 -36.10 -3.32 -19.79
N LEU A 675 -36.44 -2.05 -20.02
CA LEU A 675 -36.58 -1.47 -21.36
C LEU A 675 -35.27 -1.46 -22.15
N THR A 676 -34.12 -1.51 -21.47
CA THR A 676 -32.81 -1.46 -22.10
C THR A 676 -32.03 -2.76 -22.01
N GLY A 677 -32.64 -3.83 -21.50
CA GLY A 677 -31.97 -5.12 -21.31
C GLY A 677 -30.74 -5.01 -20.39
N GLY A 678 -30.75 -4.09 -19.43
CA GLY A 678 -29.62 -3.80 -18.54
C GLY A 678 -28.49 -2.96 -19.17
N ALA A 679 -28.68 -2.39 -20.37
CA ALA A 679 -27.68 -1.53 -20.99
C ALA A 679 -27.63 -0.10 -20.41
N LEU A 680 -28.70 0.35 -19.75
CA LEU A 680 -28.67 1.63 -19.02
C LEU A 680 -27.84 1.51 -17.72
N PRO A 681 -27.03 2.52 -17.41
CA PRO A 681 -26.35 2.60 -16.11
C PRO A 681 -27.33 2.63 -14.93
N SER A 682 -26.88 2.17 -13.76
CA SER A 682 -27.67 2.25 -12.52
C SER A 682 -28.08 3.68 -12.19
N LEU A 683 -29.26 3.84 -11.60
CA LEU A 683 -29.80 5.13 -11.19
C LEU A 683 -29.85 5.17 -9.67
N PRO A 684 -28.76 5.55 -8.96
CA PRO A 684 -28.74 5.53 -7.49
C PRO A 684 -29.79 6.47 -6.89
N LEU A 685 -30.19 6.25 -5.64
CA LEU A 685 -31.15 7.12 -4.95
C LEU A 685 -30.64 8.56 -4.85
N SER A 686 -29.31 8.70 -4.71
CA SER A 686 -28.57 9.95 -4.68
C SER A 686 -28.38 10.60 -6.07
N LEU A 687 -29.06 10.11 -7.12
CA LEU A 687 -28.96 10.70 -8.46
C LEU A 687 -29.35 12.19 -8.42
N PRO A 688 -28.48 13.08 -8.95
CA PRO A 688 -28.68 14.52 -8.91
C PRO A 688 -29.88 14.96 -9.76
N THR A 689 -30.48 16.08 -9.39
CA THR A 689 -31.41 16.79 -10.27
C THR A 689 -30.63 17.59 -11.33
N ALA A 690 -31.31 18.13 -12.34
CA ALA A 690 -30.66 18.98 -13.33
C ALA A 690 -30.27 20.34 -12.72
N ALA A 691 -29.00 20.72 -12.84
CA ALA A 691 -28.57 22.08 -12.50
C ALA A 691 -28.95 23.08 -13.61
N THR A 692 -29.32 24.28 -13.20
CA THR A 692 -29.39 25.45 -14.08
C THR A 692 -28.51 26.53 -13.49
N PHE A 693 -27.43 26.86 -14.18
CA PHE A 693 -26.52 27.94 -13.80
C PHE A 693 -26.07 28.66 -15.07
N SER A 694 -26.14 29.99 -15.04
CA SER A 694 -25.69 30.83 -16.15
C SER A 694 -24.74 31.90 -15.59
N PRO A 695 -23.48 31.94 -16.04
CA PRO A 695 -22.53 32.97 -15.62
C PRO A 695 -23.12 34.35 -15.91
N LYS A 696 -23.18 35.22 -14.89
CA LYS A 696 -23.55 36.63 -15.10
C LYS A 696 -22.26 37.41 -15.33
N ALA A 697 -22.07 37.94 -16.54
CA ALA A 697 -20.91 38.75 -16.86
C ALA A 697 -20.87 39.99 -15.96
N GLU A 698 -19.80 40.15 -15.17
CA GLU A 698 -19.56 41.39 -14.44
C GLU A 698 -18.91 42.42 -15.38
N THR A 699 -19.50 43.61 -15.46
CA THR A 699 -18.93 44.74 -16.20
C THR A 699 -17.63 45.16 -15.51
N VAL A 700 -16.50 45.05 -16.23
CA VAL A 700 -15.19 45.45 -15.72
C VAL A 700 -15.14 46.98 -15.60
N VAL A 701 -15.41 47.50 -14.42
CA VAL A 701 -14.91 48.82 -14.03
C VAL A 701 -13.44 48.64 -13.66
N ARG A 702 -12.55 49.49 -14.21
CA ARG A 702 -11.11 49.50 -13.91
C ARG A 702 -10.90 49.89 -12.46
N ASP A 703 -11.06 48.91 -11.58
CA ASP A 703 -10.59 48.95 -10.21
C ASP A 703 -9.55 47.84 -10.08
N ASP A 704 -8.27 48.23 -10.14
CA ASP A 704 -7.12 47.33 -10.03
C ASP A 704 -6.89 46.87 -8.57
N ASP A 705 -7.61 47.46 -7.60
CA ASP A 705 -7.47 47.21 -6.16
C ASP A 705 -8.37 46.07 -5.63
N VAL A 706 -9.28 45.50 -6.44
CA VAL A 706 -10.16 44.39 -6.02
C VAL A 706 -9.55 43.03 -6.38
N PRO A 707 -9.30 42.15 -5.39
CA PRO A 707 -8.80 40.79 -5.62
C PRO A 707 -9.74 40.04 -6.58
N THR A 708 -9.17 39.50 -7.66
CA THR A 708 -9.95 38.97 -8.79
C THR A 708 -9.56 37.52 -9.07
N VAL A 709 -10.55 36.66 -9.31
CA VAL A 709 -10.36 35.24 -9.65
C VAL A 709 -11.17 34.89 -10.89
N VAL A 710 -10.67 33.94 -11.68
CA VAL A 710 -11.44 33.32 -12.77
C VAL A 710 -12.10 32.06 -12.21
N TYR A 711 -13.42 32.06 -12.07
CA TYR A 711 -14.16 30.86 -11.70
C TYR A 711 -14.55 30.06 -12.95
N ALA A 712 -14.10 28.81 -12.98
CA ALA A 712 -14.35 27.87 -14.06
C ALA A 712 -15.20 26.69 -13.54
N PRO A 713 -16.54 26.83 -13.51
CA PRO A 713 -17.41 25.75 -13.05
C PRO A 713 -17.26 24.52 -13.94
N SER A 714 -17.13 23.33 -13.35
CA SER A 714 -16.99 22.11 -14.15
C SER A 714 -18.25 21.79 -14.97
N CYS A 715 -18.11 21.07 -16.09
CA CYS A 715 -19.26 20.63 -16.88
C CYS A 715 -20.25 19.78 -16.05
N VAL A 716 -19.74 19.04 -15.06
CA VAL A 716 -20.55 18.25 -14.14
C VAL A 716 -21.33 19.17 -13.21
N SER A 717 -20.70 20.18 -12.59
CA SER A 717 -21.39 21.16 -11.72
C SER A 717 -22.47 21.97 -12.44
N ARG A 718 -22.27 22.27 -13.72
CA ARG A 718 -23.26 22.96 -14.58
C ARG A 718 -24.43 22.08 -15.02
N THR A 719 -24.32 20.76 -14.84
CA THR A 719 -25.29 19.78 -15.35
C THR A 719 -26.01 19.05 -14.20
N MET A 720 -25.28 18.69 -13.15
CA MET A 720 -25.73 17.90 -12.01
C MET A 720 -25.89 18.79 -10.76
N GLY A 721 -27.14 19.07 -10.40
CA GLY A 721 -27.52 19.77 -9.19
C GLY A 721 -27.49 18.86 -7.95
N PRO A 722 -28.02 19.32 -6.81
CA PRO A 722 -28.21 18.48 -5.64
C PRO A 722 -29.19 17.33 -5.91
N ALA A 723 -29.08 16.25 -5.13
CA ALA A 723 -30.08 15.18 -5.14
C ALA A 723 -31.41 15.71 -4.59
N ALA A 724 -32.54 15.16 -5.04
CA ALA A 724 -33.86 15.67 -4.62
C ALA A 724 -34.12 15.51 -3.11
N GLY A 725 -33.54 14.48 -2.48
CA GLY A 725 -33.64 14.28 -1.03
C GLY A 725 -32.62 15.06 -0.20
N ASP A 726 -31.74 15.84 -0.82
CA ASP A 726 -30.74 16.62 -0.09
C ASP A 726 -31.40 17.87 0.55
N PRO A 727 -31.24 18.12 1.86
CA PRO A 727 -31.70 19.38 2.48
C PRO A 727 -31.17 20.66 1.80
N GLN A 728 -30.00 20.59 1.15
CA GLN A 728 -29.43 21.70 0.42
C GLN A 728 -29.74 21.59 -1.07
N GLN A 729 -30.51 22.55 -1.60
CA GLN A 729 -30.99 22.55 -2.98
C GLN A 729 -30.29 23.56 -3.91
N ARG A 730 -29.40 24.42 -3.37
CA ARG A 730 -28.62 25.36 -4.20
C ARG A 730 -27.62 24.62 -5.09
N PRO A 731 -27.52 24.92 -6.40
CA PRO A 731 -26.46 24.41 -7.27
C PRO A 731 -25.06 24.79 -6.78
N LEU A 732 -24.08 23.90 -6.99
CA LEU A 732 -22.71 24.12 -6.52
C LEU A 732 -22.09 25.44 -7.03
N PRO A 733 -22.24 25.84 -8.31
CA PRO A 733 -21.66 27.09 -8.77
C PRO A 733 -22.16 28.34 -8.01
N GLU A 734 -23.42 28.35 -7.60
CA GLU A 734 -23.97 29.47 -6.81
C GLU A 734 -23.40 29.51 -5.38
N VAL A 735 -23.06 28.35 -4.82
CA VAL A 735 -22.44 28.27 -3.49
C VAL A 735 -20.96 28.66 -3.55
N VAL A 736 -20.26 28.32 -4.64
CA VAL A 736 -18.89 28.80 -4.89
C VAL A 736 -18.88 30.34 -5.03
N GLU A 737 -19.80 30.91 -5.80
CA GLU A 737 -19.94 32.37 -5.91
C GLU A 737 -20.21 33.02 -4.56
N SER A 738 -21.09 32.43 -3.75
CA SER A 738 -21.39 32.92 -2.41
C SER A 738 -20.14 33.02 -1.53
N VAL A 739 -19.32 31.97 -1.50
CA VAL A 739 -18.06 31.97 -0.73
C VAL A 739 -17.06 32.99 -1.28
N MET A 740 -16.89 33.05 -2.60
CA MET A 740 -16.00 34.03 -3.24
C MET A 740 -16.40 35.48 -2.94
N ARG A 741 -17.71 35.79 -3.01
CA ARG A 741 -18.25 37.12 -2.70
C ARG A 741 -18.11 37.47 -1.23
N LYS A 742 -18.41 36.54 -0.31
CA LYS A 742 -18.18 36.73 1.13
C LYS A 742 -16.70 37.02 1.45
N ALA A 743 -15.78 36.40 0.71
CA ALA A 743 -14.34 36.61 0.83
C ALA A 743 -13.82 37.82 0.02
N GLY A 744 -14.71 38.64 -0.56
CA GLY A 744 -14.36 39.90 -1.22
C GLY A 744 -13.71 39.76 -2.60
N PHE A 745 -13.90 38.63 -3.29
CA PHE A 745 -13.37 38.43 -4.64
C PHE A 745 -14.33 38.91 -5.72
N ARG A 746 -13.77 39.58 -6.73
CA ARG A 746 -14.41 39.76 -8.04
C ARG A 746 -14.29 38.48 -8.86
N ILE A 747 -15.36 38.10 -9.55
CA ILE A 747 -15.46 36.81 -10.26
C ILE A 747 -15.53 37.04 -11.77
N LEU A 748 -14.59 36.45 -12.50
CA LEU A 748 -14.58 36.38 -13.96
C LEU A 748 -14.88 34.95 -14.43
N TYR A 749 -15.38 34.80 -15.66
CA TYR A 749 -15.69 33.50 -16.26
C TYR A 749 -15.02 33.36 -17.63
N PRO A 750 -14.67 32.14 -18.06
CA PRO A 750 -14.27 31.90 -19.44
C PRO A 750 -15.43 32.11 -20.42
N GLU A 751 -15.10 32.56 -21.63
CA GLU A 751 -16.07 32.69 -22.72
C GLU A 751 -16.63 31.32 -23.12
N ALA A 752 -17.88 31.33 -23.60
CA ALA A 752 -18.59 30.13 -24.07
C ALA A 752 -18.55 28.96 -23.07
N ALA A 753 -18.71 29.26 -21.76
CA ALA A 753 -18.55 28.32 -20.66
C ALA A 753 -19.32 27.00 -20.87
N ASP A 754 -20.51 27.04 -21.47
CA ASP A 754 -21.34 25.86 -21.73
C ASP A 754 -20.72 24.86 -22.72
N GLY A 755 -19.88 25.31 -23.65
CA GLY A 755 -19.13 24.46 -24.57
C GLY A 755 -17.79 23.95 -24.02
N GLN A 756 -17.35 24.46 -22.87
CA GLN A 756 -16.06 24.14 -22.26
C GLN A 756 -16.12 22.90 -21.36
N CYS A 757 -15.09 22.07 -21.44
CA CYS A 757 -14.92 20.87 -20.63
C CYS A 757 -13.44 20.61 -20.37
N CYS A 758 -13.10 20.15 -19.17
CA CYS A 758 -11.72 19.82 -18.82
C CYS A 758 -11.20 18.56 -19.52
N GLY A 759 -12.07 17.78 -20.18
CA GLY A 759 -11.73 16.52 -20.88
C GLY A 759 -11.82 15.25 -20.03
N MET A 760 -11.97 15.36 -18.71
CA MET A 760 -11.92 14.22 -17.78
C MET A 760 -12.90 13.07 -18.11
N PRO A 761 -14.19 13.32 -18.43
CA PRO A 761 -15.10 12.23 -18.77
C PRO A 761 -14.62 11.41 -19.98
N LEU A 762 -14.09 12.07 -21.01
CA LEU A 762 -13.58 11.44 -22.23
C LEU A 762 -12.29 10.64 -21.94
N GLU A 763 -11.38 11.21 -21.15
CA GLU A 763 -10.14 10.54 -20.74
C GLU A 763 -10.43 9.25 -19.97
N SER A 764 -11.43 9.26 -19.07
CA SER A 764 -11.80 8.09 -18.27
C SER A 764 -12.29 6.90 -19.11
N LYS A 765 -12.77 7.18 -20.34
CA LYS A 765 -13.21 6.19 -21.33
C LYS A 765 -12.11 5.73 -22.29
N GLY A 766 -10.90 6.27 -22.19
CA GLY A 766 -9.81 6.00 -23.13
C GLY A 766 -9.88 6.83 -24.42
N LEU A 767 -10.66 7.91 -24.45
CA LEU A 767 -10.80 8.80 -25.61
C LEU A 767 -9.83 9.99 -25.49
N ILE A 768 -8.54 9.70 -25.46
CA ILE A 768 -7.48 10.66 -25.06
C ILE A 768 -7.41 11.87 -26.01
N GLU A 769 -7.42 11.67 -27.32
CA GLU A 769 -7.34 12.77 -28.31
C GLU A 769 -8.47 13.80 -28.15
N ALA A 770 -9.72 13.33 -28.04
CA ALA A 770 -10.87 14.21 -27.83
C ALA A 770 -10.84 14.89 -26.45
N ALA A 771 -10.32 14.19 -25.43
CA ALA A 771 -10.13 14.74 -24.10
C ALA A 771 -9.12 15.88 -24.10
N ASP A 772 -7.98 15.70 -24.79
CA ASP A 772 -6.90 16.68 -24.88
C ASP A 772 -7.30 17.89 -25.70
N ALA A 773 -7.97 17.70 -26.85
CA ALA A 773 -8.51 18.80 -27.64
C ALA A 773 -9.46 19.70 -26.80
N LYS A 774 -10.28 19.10 -25.94
CA LYS A 774 -11.16 19.87 -25.03
C LYS A 774 -10.42 20.59 -23.92
N ALA A 775 -9.41 19.94 -23.36
CA ALA A 775 -8.50 20.57 -22.40
C ALA A 775 -7.86 21.82 -22.98
N ASP A 776 -7.33 21.71 -24.20
CA ASP A 776 -6.57 22.76 -24.86
C ASP A 776 -7.48 23.95 -25.19
N ALA A 777 -8.70 23.66 -25.69
CA ALA A 777 -9.74 24.68 -25.89
C ALA A 777 -10.12 25.39 -24.58
N MET A 778 -10.26 24.64 -23.48
CA MET A 778 -10.57 25.20 -22.17
C MET A 778 -9.39 26.05 -21.63
N LEU A 779 -8.16 25.57 -21.74
CA LEU A 779 -6.96 26.30 -21.33
C LEU A 779 -6.79 27.61 -22.11
N ALA A 780 -7.10 27.63 -23.42
CA ALA A 780 -7.10 28.83 -24.22
C ALA A 780 -8.15 29.86 -23.73
N ALA A 781 -9.38 29.40 -23.44
CA ALA A 781 -10.44 30.25 -22.88
C ALA A 781 -10.07 30.79 -21.49
N LEU A 782 -9.46 29.96 -20.64
CA LEU A 782 -8.96 30.34 -19.31
C LEU A 782 -7.80 31.33 -19.39
N SER A 783 -6.89 31.17 -20.33
CA SER A 783 -5.79 32.12 -20.57
C SER A 783 -6.33 33.50 -20.93
N LYS A 784 -7.34 33.56 -21.81
CA LYS A 784 -8.01 34.81 -22.15
C LYS A 784 -8.70 35.45 -20.94
N ALA A 785 -9.47 34.67 -20.18
CA ALA A 785 -10.20 35.17 -19.00
C ALA A 785 -9.27 35.64 -17.87
N SER A 786 -8.15 34.94 -17.67
CA SER A 786 -7.13 35.28 -16.67
C SER A 786 -6.18 36.39 -17.11
N ARG A 787 -6.32 36.90 -18.34
CA ARG A 787 -5.40 37.86 -18.97
C ARG A 787 -3.95 37.34 -19.00
N GLY A 788 -3.77 36.11 -19.47
CA GLY A 788 -2.48 35.44 -19.56
C GLY A 788 -1.92 35.01 -18.21
N GLY A 789 -2.78 34.67 -17.24
CA GLY A 789 -2.36 34.19 -15.92
C GLY A 789 -2.29 35.26 -14.83
N ARG A 790 -2.65 36.52 -15.12
CA ARG A 790 -2.72 37.60 -14.12
C ARG A 790 -3.64 37.26 -12.95
N TYR A 791 -4.72 36.51 -13.20
CA TYR A 791 -5.66 36.07 -12.18
C TYR A 791 -5.63 34.54 -12.05
N PRO A 792 -5.65 33.99 -10.82
CA PRO A 792 -5.73 32.55 -10.65
C PRO A 792 -7.08 32.02 -11.14
N VAL A 793 -7.07 30.79 -11.61
CA VAL A 793 -8.25 30.06 -12.08
C VAL A 793 -8.68 29.08 -11.00
N VAL A 794 -9.93 29.13 -10.55
CA VAL A 794 -10.47 28.20 -9.56
C VAL A 794 -11.39 27.20 -10.24
N MET A 795 -11.07 25.91 -10.06
CA MET A 795 -11.91 24.79 -10.47
C MET A 795 -12.71 24.26 -9.28
N ASP A 796 -14.03 24.13 -9.40
CA ASP A 796 -14.90 23.63 -8.31
C ASP A 796 -14.85 22.11 -8.07
N THR A 797 -14.15 21.38 -8.94
CA THR A 797 -14.12 19.92 -8.96
C THR A 797 -12.69 19.42 -9.15
N SER A 798 -12.17 18.66 -8.18
CA SER A 798 -10.77 18.25 -8.16
C SER A 798 -10.30 17.42 -9.35
N PRO A 799 -11.10 16.49 -9.91
CA PRO A 799 -10.76 15.83 -11.16
C PRO A 799 -10.42 16.78 -12.32
N CYS A 800 -11.16 17.88 -12.47
CA CYS A 800 -10.88 18.85 -13.53
C CYS A 800 -9.61 19.67 -13.24
N ALA A 801 -9.41 20.10 -12.00
CA ALA A 801 -8.18 20.79 -11.58
C ALA A 801 -6.94 19.93 -11.88
N LEU A 802 -6.96 18.67 -11.45
CA LEU A 802 -5.88 17.72 -11.67
C LEU A 802 -5.56 17.55 -13.16
N ARG A 803 -6.58 17.37 -13.99
CA ARG A 803 -6.39 17.14 -15.42
C ARG A 803 -5.80 18.36 -16.12
N LEU A 804 -6.35 19.55 -15.85
CA LEU A 804 -5.83 20.78 -16.45
C LEU A 804 -4.38 21.03 -16.00
N LYS A 805 -4.07 20.87 -14.70
CA LYS A 805 -2.70 20.98 -14.19
C LYS A 805 -1.70 20.07 -14.90
N ARG A 806 -2.11 18.87 -15.29
CA ARG A 806 -1.26 17.94 -16.07
C ARG A 806 -1.06 18.33 -17.52
N ARG A 807 -2.04 19.04 -18.08
CA ARG A 807 -2.03 19.44 -19.49
C ARG A 807 -1.35 20.80 -19.69
N LEU A 808 -1.16 21.58 -18.63
CA LEU A 808 -0.42 22.84 -18.70
C LEU A 808 0.99 22.63 -19.26
N THR A 809 1.27 23.32 -20.37
CA THR A 809 2.60 23.44 -20.97
C THR A 809 3.24 24.81 -20.70
N ASP A 810 2.45 25.77 -20.19
CA ASP A 810 2.82 27.17 -19.96
C ASP A 810 2.91 27.45 -18.44
N ALA A 811 4.00 28.08 -18.02
CA ALA A 811 4.26 28.45 -16.62
C ALA A 811 3.35 29.59 -16.12
N GLY A 812 2.62 30.28 -17.01
CA GLY A 812 1.84 31.46 -16.66
C GLY A 812 0.49 31.21 -15.96
N LEU A 813 -0.21 30.11 -16.24
CA LEU A 813 -1.56 29.88 -15.67
C LEU A 813 -1.52 29.22 -14.29
N ARG A 814 -1.98 29.94 -13.27
CA ARG A 814 -2.18 29.39 -11.92
C ARG A 814 -3.58 28.76 -11.77
N ILE A 815 -3.68 27.46 -12.03
CA ILE A 815 -4.91 26.68 -11.80
C ILE A 815 -4.95 26.18 -10.35
N LEU A 816 -5.99 26.53 -9.62
CA LEU A 816 -6.27 26.11 -8.25
C LEU A 816 -7.39 25.09 -8.21
N ASP A 817 -7.18 24.04 -7.42
CA ASP A 817 -8.24 23.22 -6.87
C ASP A 817 -9.09 24.02 -5.89
N VAL A 818 -10.36 23.66 -5.73
CA VAL A 818 -11.24 24.32 -4.76
C VAL A 818 -10.68 24.25 -3.33
N ALA A 819 -10.00 23.16 -2.95
CA ALA A 819 -9.40 23.04 -1.62
C ALA A 819 -8.23 24.03 -1.41
N GLU A 820 -7.38 24.23 -2.43
CA GLU A 820 -6.31 25.24 -2.40
C GLU A 820 -6.91 26.64 -2.28
N PHE A 821 -7.90 26.96 -3.12
CA PHE A 821 -8.58 28.26 -3.07
C PHE A 821 -9.19 28.53 -1.69
N LEU A 822 -9.92 27.55 -1.14
CA LEU A 822 -10.55 27.70 0.16
C LEU A 822 -9.52 27.88 1.28
N GLY A 823 -8.49 27.02 1.31
CA GLY A 823 -7.47 27.01 2.35
C GLY A 823 -6.57 28.24 2.35
N GLU A 824 -6.07 28.62 1.18
CA GLU A 824 -5.05 29.67 1.03
C GLU A 824 -5.66 31.07 0.88
N PHE A 825 -6.85 31.19 0.27
CA PHE A 825 -7.38 32.50 -0.16
C PHE A 825 -8.73 32.86 0.47
N ALA A 826 -9.67 31.91 0.58
CA ALA A 826 -11.01 32.22 1.08
C ALA A 826 -11.05 32.29 2.61
N LEU A 827 -10.62 31.24 3.31
CA LEU A 827 -10.70 31.16 4.78
C LEU A 827 -10.05 32.34 5.52
N PRO A 828 -8.85 32.85 5.13
CA PRO A 828 -8.27 34.02 5.78
C PRO A 828 -9.13 35.29 5.70
N ARG A 829 -10.08 35.35 4.76
CA ARG A 829 -10.94 36.49 4.47
C ARG A 829 -12.38 36.33 4.97
N LEU A 830 -12.68 35.24 5.66
CA LEU A 830 -14.01 34.95 6.21
C LEU A 830 -13.95 34.97 7.75
N ASP A 831 -15.07 35.34 8.36
CA ASP A 831 -15.32 35.02 9.78
C ASP A 831 -16.02 33.65 9.82
N ILE A 832 -15.40 32.68 10.51
CA ILE A 832 -15.86 31.28 10.53
C ILE A 832 -16.45 30.94 11.89
N ALA A 833 -17.73 30.59 11.91
CA ALA A 833 -18.40 29.98 13.06
C ALA A 833 -18.42 28.46 12.88
N LYS A 834 -17.69 27.72 13.72
CA LYS A 834 -17.62 26.27 13.61
C LYS A 834 -18.96 25.62 13.93
N THR A 835 -19.30 24.56 13.20
CA THR A 835 -20.37 23.65 13.60
C THR A 835 -19.89 22.67 14.65
N ALA A 836 -20.76 22.40 15.64
CA ALA A 836 -20.60 21.34 16.62
C ALA A 836 -20.99 19.95 16.06
N GLU A 837 -21.73 19.91 14.96
CA GLU A 837 -22.08 18.65 14.28
C GLU A 837 -20.80 17.96 13.75
N PRO A 838 -20.56 16.68 14.07
CA PRO A 838 -19.49 15.92 13.45
C PRO A 838 -19.70 15.81 11.94
N VAL A 839 -18.65 16.06 11.17
CA VAL A 839 -18.72 15.96 9.70
C VAL A 839 -17.81 14.86 9.20
N MET A 840 -18.26 14.14 8.18
CA MET A 840 -17.39 13.22 7.44
C MET A 840 -16.66 13.93 6.30
N LEU A 841 -15.42 13.52 6.03
CA LEU A 841 -14.62 14.05 4.93
C LEU A 841 -14.05 12.92 4.06
N HIS A 842 -14.35 12.95 2.77
CA HIS A 842 -13.73 12.08 1.78
C HIS A 842 -12.62 12.80 1.02
N LEU A 843 -11.39 12.32 1.20
CA LEU A 843 -10.22 12.75 0.43
C LEU A 843 -10.25 12.05 -0.94
N THR A 844 -10.66 12.78 -1.98
CA THR A 844 -10.84 12.20 -3.32
C THR A 844 -9.52 11.72 -3.92
N CYS A 845 -9.60 10.81 -4.90
CA CYS A 845 -8.39 10.36 -5.59
C CYS A 845 -7.61 11.49 -6.26
N SER A 846 -8.30 12.55 -6.69
CA SER A 846 -7.67 13.69 -7.35
C SER A 846 -6.94 14.60 -6.36
N THR A 847 -7.52 14.88 -5.19
CA THR A 847 -6.84 15.70 -4.15
C THR A 847 -5.60 14.99 -3.63
N ARG A 848 -5.68 13.68 -3.41
CA ARG A 848 -4.53 12.83 -3.02
C ARG A 848 -3.38 12.90 -4.00
N ARG A 849 -3.69 12.79 -5.29
CA ARG A 849 -2.67 12.87 -6.35
C ARG A 849 -2.07 14.27 -6.53
N MET A 850 -2.75 15.31 -6.04
CA MET A 850 -2.23 16.68 -5.97
C MET A 850 -1.51 16.98 -4.64
N GLY A 851 -1.51 16.05 -3.67
CA GLY A 851 -0.93 16.28 -2.35
C GLY A 851 -1.76 17.20 -1.44
N LEU A 852 -3.07 17.33 -1.69
CA LEU A 852 -3.95 18.29 -1.01
C LEU A 852 -4.71 17.71 0.20
N ASP A 853 -4.30 16.54 0.70
CA ASP A 853 -4.96 15.88 1.83
C ASP A 853 -4.95 16.75 3.08
N GLY A 854 -3.79 17.33 3.40
CA GLY A 854 -3.61 18.25 4.52
C GLY A 854 -4.46 19.52 4.36
N THR A 855 -4.42 20.12 3.17
CA THR A 855 -5.19 21.34 2.85
C THR A 855 -6.69 21.11 2.99
N LEU A 856 -7.24 20.06 2.39
CA LEU A 856 -8.68 19.76 2.47
C LEU A 856 -9.11 19.42 3.90
N THR A 857 -8.29 18.68 4.63
CA THR A 857 -8.55 18.37 6.06
C THR A 857 -8.52 19.64 6.92
N ALA A 858 -7.58 20.55 6.67
CA ALA A 858 -7.49 21.82 7.38
C ALA A 858 -8.72 22.71 7.11
N VAL A 859 -9.21 22.75 5.86
CA VAL A 859 -10.46 23.47 5.51
C VAL A 859 -11.65 22.92 6.29
N ALA A 860 -11.80 21.59 6.37
CA ALA A 860 -12.87 20.98 7.15
C ALA A 860 -12.75 21.30 8.65
N LYS A 861 -11.53 21.20 9.23
CA LYS A 861 -11.27 21.50 10.65
C LYS A 861 -11.42 22.98 11.02
N ALA A 862 -11.31 23.87 10.04
CA ALA A 862 -11.62 25.27 10.21
C ALA A 862 -13.12 25.49 10.42
N CYS A 863 -13.97 24.65 9.84
CA CYS A 863 -15.43 24.81 9.84
C CYS A 863 -16.17 23.88 10.81
N ALA A 864 -15.57 22.78 11.26
CA ALA A 864 -16.21 21.83 12.17
C ALA A 864 -15.29 21.50 13.35
N GLU A 865 -15.89 21.27 14.53
CA GLU A 865 -15.15 20.82 15.72
C GLU A 865 -14.61 19.40 15.55
N THR A 866 -15.42 18.50 14.98
CA THR A 866 -15.07 17.09 14.76
C THR A 866 -15.12 16.76 13.27
N VAL A 867 -13.97 16.34 12.72
CA VAL A 867 -13.84 15.89 11.33
C VAL A 867 -13.41 14.44 11.30
N VAL A 868 -14.22 13.58 10.68
CA VAL A 868 -13.95 12.15 10.55
C VAL A 868 -13.59 11.82 9.11
N VAL A 869 -12.35 11.35 8.90
CA VAL A 869 -11.90 10.82 7.60
C VAL A 869 -11.98 9.29 7.68
N PRO A 870 -12.90 8.62 6.96
CA PRO A 870 -13.04 7.18 7.05
C PRO A 870 -11.74 6.47 6.63
N PRO A 871 -11.09 5.69 7.53
CA PRO A 871 -9.74 5.16 7.31
C PRO A 871 -9.66 4.10 6.20
N ASP A 872 -10.80 3.46 5.90
CA ASP A 872 -10.94 2.37 4.92
C ASP A 872 -11.49 2.82 3.57
N VAL A 873 -11.70 4.13 3.39
CA VAL A 873 -12.21 4.69 2.13
C VAL A 873 -11.06 5.34 1.35
N GLY A 874 -10.40 4.50 0.54
CA GLY A 874 -9.42 4.92 -0.46
C GLY A 874 -10.09 5.68 -1.62
N CYS A 875 -10.62 4.95 -2.59
CA CYS A 875 -11.36 5.52 -3.73
C CYS A 875 -12.86 5.27 -3.55
N CYS A 876 -13.70 6.21 -4.00
CA CYS A 876 -15.16 6.07 -4.00
C CYS A 876 -15.69 5.06 -5.05
N GLY A 877 -14.84 4.48 -5.89
CA GLY A 877 -15.22 3.53 -6.96
C GLY A 877 -15.82 4.18 -8.22
N PHE A 878 -16.10 5.48 -8.23
CA PHE A 878 -16.70 6.19 -9.38
C PHE A 878 -15.70 6.67 -10.43
N ALA A 879 -14.61 7.33 -10.03
CA ALA A 879 -13.52 7.81 -10.92
C ALA A 879 -13.97 8.18 -12.36
N GLY A 880 -14.84 9.19 -12.46
CA GLY A 880 -15.64 9.43 -13.65
C GLY A 880 -17.07 8.92 -13.44
N ASP A 881 -17.58 8.18 -14.41
CA ASP A 881 -18.94 7.62 -14.41
C ASP A 881 -18.98 6.13 -14.04
N LYS A 882 -17.88 5.58 -13.51
CA LYS A 882 -17.70 4.15 -13.37
C LYS A 882 -18.73 3.51 -12.44
N GLY A 883 -19.08 4.20 -11.36
CA GLY A 883 -20.07 3.74 -10.39
C GLY A 883 -21.48 3.60 -10.97
N PHE A 884 -21.79 4.27 -12.08
CA PHE A 884 -23.04 4.05 -12.80
C PHE A 884 -23.01 2.75 -13.62
N THR A 885 -21.87 2.46 -14.27
CA THR A 885 -21.69 1.31 -15.18
C THR A 885 -21.20 0.03 -14.48
N THR A 886 -20.72 0.14 -13.25
CA THR A 886 -20.19 -0.97 -12.43
C THR A 886 -20.48 -0.64 -10.95
N PRO A 887 -21.77 -0.56 -10.57
CA PRO A 887 -22.19 -0.20 -9.22
C PRO A 887 -21.64 -1.15 -8.14
N GLU A 888 -21.38 -2.40 -8.49
CA GLU A 888 -20.77 -3.40 -7.60
C GLU A 888 -19.34 -3.03 -7.18
N LEU A 889 -18.57 -2.33 -8.03
CA LEU A 889 -17.26 -1.79 -7.65
C LEU A 889 -17.40 -0.67 -6.62
N ASN A 890 -18.39 0.21 -6.78
CA ASN A 890 -18.67 1.28 -5.81
C ASN A 890 -19.14 0.68 -4.47
N ALA A 891 -20.05 -0.29 -4.51
CA ALA A 891 -20.53 -1.00 -3.32
C ALA A 891 -19.37 -1.66 -2.58
N HIS A 892 -18.47 -2.37 -3.29
CA HIS A 892 -17.29 -2.95 -2.67
C HIS A 892 -16.36 -1.88 -2.08
N ALA A 893 -16.06 -0.83 -2.84
CA ALA A 893 -15.15 0.24 -2.40
C ALA A 893 -15.63 0.96 -1.13
N LEU A 894 -16.94 1.02 -0.90
CA LEU A 894 -17.56 1.71 0.23
C LEU A 894 -18.20 0.77 1.27
N ARG A 895 -17.97 -0.54 1.19
CA ARG A 895 -18.64 -1.56 2.04
C ARG A 895 -18.50 -1.36 3.55
N HIS A 896 -17.45 -0.68 3.99
CA HIS A 896 -17.21 -0.39 5.41
C HIS A 896 -17.65 1.03 5.82
N LEU A 897 -17.99 1.90 4.87
CA LEU A 897 -18.38 3.29 5.15
C LEU A 897 -19.58 3.40 6.10
N PRO A 898 -20.68 2.62 5.97
CA PRO A 898 -21.83 2.76 6.87
C PRO A 898 -21.47 2.62 8.35
N ALA A 899 -20.56 1.68 8.67
CA ALA A 899 -20.13 1.42 10.05
C ALA A 899 -19.20 2.50 10.62
N THR A 900 -18.70 3.41 9.77
CA THR A 900 -17.80 4.51 10.19
C THR A 900 -18.51 5.85 10.36
N VAL A 901 -19.82 5.92 10.10
CA VAL A 901 -20.61 7.14 10.28
C VAL A 901 -20.73 7.43 11.78
N PRO A 902 -20.23 8.59 12.26
CA PRO A 902 -20.32 8.94 13.68
C PRO A 902 -21.77 9.17 14.11
N GLU A 903 -22.07 8.90 15.38
CA GLU A 903 -23.35 9.32 15.96
C GLU A 903 -23.52 10.84 15.86
N GLY A 904 -24.72 11.29 15.47
CA GLY A 904 -25.04 12.71 15.30
C GLY A 904 -24.49 13.35 14.01
N CYS A 905 -23.79 12.61 13.14
CA CYS A 905 -23.34 13.12 11.84
C CYS A 905 -24.50 13.13 10.83
N ALA A 906 -24.89 14.30 10.31
CA ALA A 906 -25.93 14.43 9.29
C ALA A 906 -25.37 14.74 7.89
N SER A 907 -24.05 14.92 7.75
CA SER A 907 -23.44 15.30 6.47
C SER A 907 -22.00 14.84 6.27
N GLY A 908 -21.69 14.54 5.00
CA GLY A 908 -20.33 14.29 4.52
C GLY A 908 -19.91 15.31 3.47
N TYR A 909 -18.60 15.46 3.29
CA TYR A 909 -18.03 16.42 2.34
C TYR A 909 -16.94 15.80 1.47
N SER A 910 -16.85 16.24 0.21
CA SER A 910 -15.80 15.88 -0.74
C SER A 910 -15.55 17.04 -1.73
N THR A 911 -14.85 16.79 -2.83
CA THR A 911 -14.56 17.79 -3.88
C THR A 911 -14.91 17.29 -5.29
N SER A 912 -15.80 16.29 -5.39
CA SER A 912 -16.19 15.69 -6.67
C SER A 912 -17.62 15.17 -6.64
N ARG A 913 -18.47 15.74 -7.49
CA ARG A 913 -19.90 15.38 -7.60
C ARG A 913 -20.13 13.88 -7.82
N THR A 914 -19.30 13.19 -8.60
CA THR A 914 -19.51 11.75 -8.83
C THR A 914 -19.12 10.91 -7.63
N CYS A 915 -18.15 11.33 -6.81
CA CYS A 915 -17.92 10.68 -5.52
C CYS A 915 -19.04 10.99 -4.53
N GLU A 916 -19.57 12.22 -4.51
CA GLU A 916 -20.70 12.60 -3.65
C GLU A 916 -21.92 11.71 -3.88
N ILE A 917 -22.23 11.38 -5.14
CA ILE A 917 -23.32 10.45 -5.49
C ILE A 917 -23.08 9.08 -4.85
N GLY A 918 -21.92 8.46 -5.11
CA GLY A 918 -21.61 7.13 -4.58
C GLY A 918 -21.49 7.07 -3.06
N LEU A 919 -20.91 8.10 -2.44
CA LEU A 919 -20.77 8.19 -0.99
C LEU A 919 -22.12 8.39 -0.32
N SER A 920 -22.98 9.27 -0.84
CA SER A 920 -24.32 9.49 -0.28
C SER A 920 -25.17 8.23 -0.31
N ASP A 921 -25.10 7.47 -1.42
CA ASP A 921 -25.85 6.24 -1.61
C ASP A 921 -25.47 5.16 -0.59
N LYS A 922 -24.19 5.10 -0.19
CA LYS A 922 -23.69 4.06 0.72
C LYS A 922 -23.58 4.50 2.17
N ALA A 923 -23.41 5.79 2.46
CA ALA A 923 -23.24 6.27 3.82
C ALA A 923 -24.56 6.43 4.60
N GLY A 924 -25.69 6.58 3.89
CA GLY A 924 -26.97 6.94 4.53
C GLY A 924 -27.08 8.40 4.96
N VAL A 925 -26.05 9.21 4.70
CA VAL A 925 -26.04 10.68 4.89
C VAL A 925 -25.60 11.38 3.61
N PRO A 926 -26.12 12.58 3.29
CA PRO A 926 -25.74 13.31 2.09
C PRO A 926 -24.26 13.72 2.12
N TYR A 927 -23.54 13.37 1.06
CA TYR A 927 -22.23 13.92 0.75
C TYR A 927 -22.35 15.10 -0.22
N ARG A 928 -21.64 16.19 0.08
CA ARG A 928 -21.67 17.44 -0.69
C ARG A 928 -20.26 17.93 -0.99
N SER A 929 -20.15 18.97 -1.81
CA SER A 929 -18.88 19.68 -1.94
C SER A 929 -18.50 20.35 -0.61
N ILE A 930 -17.22 20.36 -0.24
CA ILE A 930 -16.71 21.05 0.95
C ILE A 930 -17.07 22.54 0.98
N VAL A 931 -17.32 23.14 -0.19
CA VAL A 931 -17.75 24.54 -0.33
C VAL A 931 -19.06 24.81 0.43
N TYR A 932 -19.98 23.83 0.50
CA TYR A 932 -21.23 24.00 1.26
C TYR A 932 -20.98 24.14 2.76
N LEU A 933 -19.96 23.46 3.31
CA LEU A 933 -19.58 23.59 4.71
C LEU A 933 -19.01 25.00 4.97
N VAL A 934 -18.08 25.44 4.12
CA VAL A 934 -17.48 26.78 4.22
C VAL A 934 -18.53 27.87 4.07
N ASP A 935 -19.48 27.73 3.14
CA ASP A 935 -20.55 28.71 2.95
C ASP A 935 -21.49 28.78 4.16
N ALA A 936 -21.82 27.64 4.77
CA ALA A 936 -22.68 27.59 5.95
C ALA A 936 -21.99 28.20 7.19
N CYS A 937 -20.69 27.98 7.35
CA CYS A 937 -19.92 28.44 8.51
C CYS A 937 -19.36 29.86 8.35
N GLY A 938 -19.24 30.35 7.12
CA GLY A 938 -18.54 31.59 6.79
C GLY A 938 -19.45 32.78 6.53
N THR A 939 -19.12 33.92 7.15
CA THR A 939 -19.65 35.26 6.84
C THR A 939 -18.54 36.19 6.36
N ALA A 940 -18.91 37.28 5.69
CA ALA A 940 -17.96 38.33 5.32
C ALA A 940 -17.43 39.04 6.58
N LYS A 941 -16.14 39.40 6.58
CA LYS A 941 -15.53 40.16 7.68
C LYS A 941 -16.15 41.57 7.78
N ALA A 942 -16.43 42.01 9.01
CA ALA A 942 -17.07 43.30 9.26
C ALA A 942 -16.21 44.52 8.85
N GLU A 943 -14.88 44.39 8.84
CA GLU A 943 -13.94 45.42 8.37
C GLU A 943 -13.38 45.04 6.98
N ALA A 944 -14.05 45.49 5.92
CA ALA A 944 -13.61 45.25 4.55
C ALA A 944 -12.37 46.07 4.11
N THR A 945 -11.73 46.81 5.03
CA THR A 945 -10.69 47.83 4.70
C THR A 945 -9.30 47.56 5.27
N ALA A 946 -9.10 46.54 6.11
CA ALA A 946 -7.75 46.17 6.53
C ALA A 946 -7.11 45.30 5.42
N ARG A 947 -6.30 45.95 4.55
CA ARG A 947 -5.36 45.30 3.63
C ARG A 947 -4.39 44.44 4.46
N VAL A 948 -4.79 43.21 4.81
CA VAL A 948 -3.84 42.16 5.15
C VAL A 948 -2.88 42.08 3.98
N ALA A 949 -1.57 42.26 4.23
CA ALA A 949 -0.54 42.16 3.21
C ALA A 949 -0.84 40.93 2.34
N GLU A 950 -1.16 41.17 1.06
CA GLU A 950 -1.62 40.10 0.20
C GLU A 950 -0.52 39.04 0.15
N PRO A 951 -0.81 37.75 0.41
CA PRO A 951 0.07 36.72 -0.11
C PRO A 951 0.08 36.95 -1.63
N ALA A 952 1.21 37.39 -2.17
CA ALA A 952 1.37 37.65 -3.59
C ALA A 952 0.84 36.42 -4.36
N PHE A 953 -0.09 36.67 -5.28
CA PHE A 953 -0.59 35.63 -6.19
C PHE A 953 0.53 35.06 -7.05
#